data_AF-A0A099UBS0-F1
#
_entry.id   AF-A0A099UBS0-F1
#
_cell.length_a   1.000
_cell.length_b   1.000
_cell.length_c   1.000
_cell.angle_alpha   90.00
_cell.angle_beta   90.00
_cell.angle_gamma   90.00
#
_symmetry.space_group_name_H-M   'P 1'
#
loop_
_entity.id
_entity.type
_entity.pdbx_description
1 polymer ?
#
loop_
_entity_poly.entity_id
_entity_poly.type
_entity_poly.pdbx_seq_one_letter_code
_entity_poly.pdbx_strand_id
1 'polypeptide(L)'
;MSVVESSKTLDIFLNNAYKHEHFQNFIIESFGKDIDIKTKQRTPYDKHNSIITAYSQMCENITLDSQSLSIYAFKTTSINAKITLHKEIAEIIKNQPEINAMLAVFYDESKEFRLSLVTQGFDYEKNKTTFSNLRRQSFTLGENTKTKTAKLQLQGFLDKEKTLKNLQEAFSTEPISKEFYRDYERLYKDLSQKLCQNQATLKILDNYEGLNGEKAVNAFVKKLLGRIVFLYFLQKKGWLGVAQNASYGEGDKNFLFSLFIKATQNNEFFYTKYLCPLFFETLNTERKNDYSPHFDCKIPFLNGGLFEEYRDKQGKGIERDFVLTQSLENTDFKAIFDVFENYNFTIEESTPDNQEIGIDPEMLGKVFENLIDYNKSSGAFYTPREIVHFMCKNVLTRTLQERILHDESHLTQDTESPHAHKDSLYNFIFYKQSDDFIAQNAKQLTQAITSLKILDPAIGSGAFPMGMLSEILEALHTLNPSLQKQDLARYKREIIEQQIYGIDIDADAIEIAKLRFWLSIAVDEDTPSPLPNLDFKFMQGNALIESINGIEIIPSDLNAPQHQKDLWGKTSNANASLFDKSQTHKLEALFLQYYEPNAQKAQLKAEILAIMKEAFDERIKQIDENIQSIKANPKSKPKERDKQQEKILQYESFKHDLNTLFKDYKEHNFHTDKLFLYRFFFAPIFAQGGFDIIIGNPPYIRQEKIPNKQSLLNAFQNFQLEKFKGKSYNLANSSADIFTYFYVKSLDLLKNEGFLSFITSNKWCRAGYGKNLREFILDFKLDSHYDFNGVKIFESAQVDTAITTLQYMPNKNYALCFLSFTKEDNDISEVIKNKQWLIPQDSLSTDSFIFTSPEITALKAKIEAIGTPLKDWDININYGIKTGYNEAFIIDSKKREEILNACDDSADSLKPFPLSEYDPNHALD
;
A
#
# COMPACT_ATOMS: atom_id res chain seq x y z
N MET A 1 22.97 36.48 20.97
CA MET A 1 22.21 35.67 21.95
C MET A 1 23.00 34.39 22.12
N SER A 2 23.28 33.99 23.36
CA SER A 2 24.03 32.76 23.62
C SER A 2 23.16 31.53 23.31
N VAL A 3 23.75 30.40 22.96
CA VAL A 3 23.06 29.10 22.69
C VAL A 3 22.16 28.65 23.87
N VAL A 4 22.37 29.22 25.06
CA VAL A 4 21.57 28.95 26.27
C VAL A 4 20.29 29.80 26.35
N GLU A 5 20.27 30.99 25.74
CA GLU A 5 19.08 31.86 25.69
C GLU A 5 18.10 31.45 24.58
N SER A 6 18.60 30.88 23.48
CA SER A 6 17.77 30.40 22.36
C SER A 6 16.87 29.23 22.78
N SER A 7 17.46 28.22 23.43
CA SER A 7 16.76 27.02 23.93
C SER A 7 15.56 27.35 24.84
N LYS A 8 15.63 28.42 25.64
CA LYS A 8 14.53 28.83 26.54
C LYS A 8 13.33 29.45 25.82
N THR A 9 13.56 30.24 24.77
CA THR A 9 12.48 30.94 24.04
C THR A 9 11.64 29.95 23.25
N LEU A 10 12.31 29.03 22.54
CA LEU A 10 11.66 27.91 21.87
C LEU A 10 10.87 27.04 22.86
N ASP A 11 11.48 26.65 24.00
CA ASP A 11 10.78 25.85 25.01
C ASP A 11 9.52 26.53 25.56
N ILE A 12 9.55 27.84 25.78
CA ILE A 12 8.39 28.61 26.23
C ILE A 12 7.30 28.64 25.14
N PHE A 13 7.68 28.80 23.87
CA PHE A 13 6.72 28.80 22.77
C PHE A 13 6.04 27.44 22.60
N LEU A 14 6.80 26.34 22.62
CA LEU A 14 6.26 25.01 22.33
C LEU A 14 5.36 24.46 23.44
N ASN A 15 5.69 24.69 24.71
CA ASN A 15 5.08 23.99 25.85
C ASN A 15 3.97 24.78 26.57
N ASN A 16 3.61 25.98 26.11
CA ASN A 16 2.58 26.81 26.75
C ASN A 16 1.40 27.02 25.81
N ALA A 17 0.22 27.31 26.35
CA ALA A 17 -0.91 27.77 25.55
C ALA A 17 -0.51 29.00 24.72
N TYR A 18 -1.10 29.16 23.54
CA TYR A 18 -0.69 30.20 22.60
C TYR A 18 -0.75 31.59 23.25
N LYS A 19 0.42 32.25 23.32
CA LYS A 19 0.54 33.66 23.66
C LYS A 19 1.22 34.37 22.50
N HIS A 20 0.62 35.46 22.08
CA HIS A 20 1.12 36.27 20.97
C HIS A 20 2.59 36.67 21.18
N GLU A 21 2.97 37.06 22.40
CA GLU A 21 4.35 37.42 22.76
C GLU A 21 5.35 36.28 22.58
N HIS A 22 4.97 35.04 22.92
CA HIS A 22 5.85 33.88 22.73
C HIS A 22 6.12 33.63 21.25
N PHE A 23 5.09 33.79 20.40
CA PHE A 23 5.26 33.64 18.95
C PHE A 23 6.09 34.77 18.35
N GLN A 24 5.93 36.01 18.83
CA GLN A 24 6.79 37.13 18.43
C GLN A 24 8.26 36.85 18.75
N ASN A 25 8.55 36.37 19.96
CA ASN A 25 9.91 36.02 20.37
C ASN A 25 10.50 34.90 19.51
N PHE A 26 9.70 33.88 19.19
CA PHE A 26 10.11 32.81 18.27
C PHE A 26 10.42 33.34 16.86
N ILE A 27 9.63 34.27 16.31
CA ILE A 27 9.89 34.89 14.99
C ILE A 27 11.21 35.66 15.02
N ILE A 28 11.42 36.50 16.04
CA ILE A 28 12.63 37.30 16.21
C ILE A 28 13.87 36.42 16.33
N GLU A 29 13.77 35.33 17.09
CA GLU A 29 14.85 34.36 17.22
C GLU A 29 15.13 33.62 15.89
N SER A 30 14.07 33.26 15.18
CA SER A 30 14.16 32.48 13.94
C SER A 30 14.75 33.26 12.78
N PHE A 31 14.43 34.55 12.66
CA PHE A 31 14.69 35.31 11.44
C PHE A 31 15.46 36.62 11.67
N GLY A 32 15.71 37.02 12.92
CA GLY A 32 16.57 38.15 13.27
C GLY A 32 15.87 39.25 14.07
N LYS A 33 16.67 40.06 14.78
CA LYS A 33 16.20 41.14 15.66
C LYS A 33 15.68 42.39 14.93
N ASP A 34 16.02 42.55 13.66
CA ASP A 34 15.67 43.72 12.86
C ASP A 34 14.27 43.60 12.22
N ILE A 35 13.54 42.52 12.50
CA ILE A 35 12.18 42.31 12.00
C ILE A 35 11.19 43.19 12.76
N ASP A 36 10.54 44.09 12.04
CA ASP A 36 9.47 44.90 12.59
C ASP A 36 8.19 44.07 12.77
N ILE A 37 7.92 43.71 14.03
CA ILE A 37 6.72 42.98 14.43
C ILE A 37 5.56 43.95 14.50
N LYS A 38 4.53 43.73 13.67
CA LYS A 38 3.32 44.55 13.67
C LYS A 38 2.61 44.44 15.02
N THR A 39 2.28 45.58 15.63
CA THR A 39 1.45 45.62 16.85
C THR A 39 0.05 45.04 16.58
N LYS A 40 -0.62 44.49 17.61
CA LYS A 40 -1.88 43.69 17.64
C LYS A 40 -3.08 44.17 16.77
N GLN A 41 -2.91 44.44 15.47
CA GLN A 41 -4.00 44.67 14.55
C GLN A 41 -4.56 43.29 14.15
N ARG A 42 -5.70 42.95 14.75
CA ARG A 42 -6.50 41.78 14.37
C ARG A 42 -7.52 42.21 13.33
N THR A 43 -7.46 41.61 12.16
CA THR A 43 -8.46 41.77 11.11
C THR A 43 -9.58 40.77 11.37
N PRO A 44 -10.83 41.21 11.62
CA PRO A 44 -11.99 40.31 11.72
C PRO A 44 -12.22 39.55 10.41
N TYR A 45 -12.69 38.31 10.49
CA TYR A 45 -13.05 37.49 9.34
C TYR A 45 -14.50 37.00 9.48
N ASP A 46 -15.45 37.86 9.12
CA ASP A 46 -16.89 37.62 9.29
C ASP A 46 -17.51 36.93 8.05
N LYS A 47 -17.23 35.63 7.87
CA LYS A 47 -17.95 34.76 6.92
C LYS A 47 -18.88 33.79 7.65
N HIS A 48 -20.06 33.53 7.07
CA HIS A 48 -21.03 32.59 7.63
C HIS A 48 -20.42 31.17 7.71
N ASN A 49 -20.51 30.52 8.88
CA ASN A 49 -19.89 29.21 9.17
C ASN A 49 -18.35 29.16 9.02
N SER A 50 -17.66 30.29 9.12
CA SER A 50 -16.20 30.34 9.05
C SER A 50 -15.52 29.71 10.28
N ILE A 51 -14.40 29.02 10.07
CA ILE A 51 -13.55 28.53 11.17
C ILE A 51 -12.63 29.64 11.65
N ILE A 52 -12.02 30.40 10.73
CA ILE A 52 -11.22 31.58 11.06
C ILE A 52 -12.18 32.68 11.50
N THR A 53 -11.90 33.30 12.65
CA THR A 53 -12.69 34.42 13.20
C THR A 53 -11.94 35.74 13.09
N ALA A 54 -10.62 35.69 13.16
CA ALA A 54 -9.75 36.84 12.96
C ALA A 54 -8.34 36.38 12.57
N TYR A 55 -7.58 37.25 11.93
CA TYR A 55 -6.17 36.98 11.61
C TYR A 55 -5.29 38.23 11.75
N SER A 56 -4.00 38.01 11.95
CA SER A 56 -2.98 39.06 12.05
C SER A 56 -1.74 38.64 11.26
N GLN A 57 -1.29 39.50 10.34
CA GLN A 57 0.04 39.37 9.75
C GLN A 57 1.06 39.87 10.77
N MET A 58 2.03 39.03 11.13
CA MET A 58 2.93 39.28 12.26
C MET A 58 4.05 40.28 11.95
N CYS A 59 4.51 40.30 10.71
CA CYS A 59 5.58 41.18 10.22
C CYS A 59 5.40 41.42 8.71
N GLU A 60 6.28 42.23 8.11
CA GLU A 60 6.42 42.25 6.65
C GLU A 60 6.95 40.90 6.12
N ASN A 61 6.80 40.65 4.81
CA ASN A 61 7.24 39.40 4.21
C ASN A 61 8.76 39.27 4.33
N ILE A 62 9.22 38.11 4.78
CA ILE A 62 10.64 37.79 4.94
C ILE A 62 11.13 37.17 3.64
N THR A 63 12.30 37.60 3.15
CA THR A 63 12.93 36.98 1.98
C THR A 63 13.91 35.89 2.44
N LEU A 64 13.68 34.65 2.02
CA LEU A 64 14.57 33.50 2.22
C LEU A 64 14.99 32.99 0.82
N ASP A 65 16.26 33.07 0.46
CA ASP A 65 16.80 32.63 -0.85
C ASP A 65 16.01 33.11 -2.09
N SER A 66 15.66 34.40 -2.12
CA SER A 66 14.83 35.00 -3.18
C SER A 66 13.37 34.52 -3.23
N GLN A 67 12.91 33.82 -2.19
CA GLN A 67 11.52 33.42 -2.00
C GLN A 67 10.91 34.15 -0.81
N SER A 68 9.65 34.57 -0.96
CA SER A 68 8.90 35.34 0.02
C SER A 68 8.15 34.44 1.00
N LEU A 69 8.41 34.60 2.30
CA LEU A 69 7.72 33.96 3.41
C LEU A 69 6.85 34.99 4.14
N SER A 70 5.57 34.69 4.27
CA SER A 70 4.66 35.46 5.11
C SER A 70 4.42 34.78 6.46
N ILE A 71 4.19 35.57 7.51
CA ILE A 71 3.94 35.02 8.86
C ILE A 71 2.62 35.53 9.40
N TYR A 72 1.74 34.61 9.82
CA TYR A 72 0.39 34.90 10.27
C TYR A 72 0.03 34.22 11.59
N ALA A 73 -0.90 34.84 12.32
CA ALA A 73 -1.61 34.23 13.43
C ALA A 73 -3.12 34.29 13.18
N PHE A 74 -3.79 33.14 13.21
CA PHE A 74 -5.21 32.96 12.96
C PHE A 74 -5.93 32.55 14.25
N LYS A 75 -6.91 33.35 14.69
CA LYS A 75 -7.86 32.95 15.72
C LYS A 75 -8.96 32.12 15.07
N THR A 76 -9.20 30.93 15.59
CA THR A 76 -10.15 29.96 15.03
C THR A 76 -11.22 29.58 16.05
N THR A 77 -12.35 29.05 15.57
CA THR A 77 -13.36 28.36 16.41
C THR A 77 -12.92 26.94 16.77
N SER A 78 -12.09 26.32 15.94
CA SER A 78 -11.47 25.03 16.19
C SER A 78 -10.15 24.91 15.44
N ILE A 79 -9.08 24.52 16.15
CA ILE A 79 -7.78 24.20 15.53
C ILE A 79 -7.78 22.86 14.76
N ASN A 80 -8.87 22.07 14.81
CA ASN A 80 -8.96 20.74 14.19
C ASN A 80 -9.76 20.70 12.89
N ALA A 81 -10.39 21.81 12.46
CA ALA A 81 -11.24 21.85 11.26
C ALA A 81 -10.41 21.94 9.96
N LYS A 82 -9.65 20.90 9.66
CA LYS A 82 -8.56 20.86 8.67
C LYS A 82 -8.96 21.31 7.26
N ILE A 83 -10.09 20.81 6.71
CA ILE A 83 -10.56 21.07 5.33
C ILE A 83 -11.07 22.51 5.18
N THR A 84 -11.92 22.97 6.10
CA THR A 84 -12.49 24.32 6.04
C THR A 84 -11.40 25.39 6.23
N LEU A 85 -10.46 25.15 7.14
CA LEU A 85 -9.26 25.98 7.30
C LEU A 85 -8.46 26.08 6.00
N HIS A 86 -8.28 24.97 5.27
CA HIS A 86 -7.55 24.97 4.00
C HIS A 86 -8.17 25.91 2.96
N LYS A 87 -9.51 25.85 2.82
CA LYS A 87 -10.27 26.71 1.89
C LYS A 87 -10.20 28.18 2.28
N GLU A 88 -10.35 28.50 3.55
CA GLU A 88 -10.32 29.89 4.03
C GLU A 88 -8.91 30.49 3.93
N ILE A 89 -7.86 29.71 4.20
CA ILE A 89 -6.46 30.14 3.98
C ILE A 89 -6.23 30.47 2.51
N ALA A 90 -6.69 29.60 1.60
CA ALA A 90 -6.57 29.84 0.16
C ALA A 90 -7.22 31.16 -0.25
N GLU A 91 -8.41 31.47 0.28
CA GLU A 91 -9.10 32.73 0.00
C GLU A 91 -8.36 33.96 0.55
N ILE A 92 -7.82 33.87 1.77
CA ILE A 92 -7.07 34.98 2.39
C ILE A 92 -5.79 35.29 1.61
N ILE A 93 -5.10 34.26 1.10
CA ILE A 93 -3.83 34.42 0.38
C ILE A 93 -4.04 34.68 -1.12
N LYS A 94 -5.22 34.39 -1.69
CA LYS A 94 -5.54 34.51 -3.13
C LYS A 94 -5.14 35.86 -3.75
N ASN A 95 -5.12 36.93 -2.95
CA ASN A 95 -4.81 38.30 -3.39
C ASN A 95 -3.33 38.70 -3.19
N GLN A 96 -2.44 37.78 -2.81
CA GLN A 96 -1.02 38.05 -2.55
C GLN A 96 -0.12 37.14 -3.42
N PRO A 97 0.01 37.42 -4.73
CA PRO A 97 0.73 36.55 -5.68
C PRO A 97 2.24 36.47 -5.44
N GLU A 98 2.80 37.40 -4.66
CA GLU A 98 4.23 37.54 -4.35
C GLU A 98 4.72 36.52 -3.29
N ILE A 99 3.84 35.74 -2.66
CA ILE A 99 4.20 34.88 -1.51
C ILE A 99 4.50 33.47 -2.01
N ASN A 100 5.60 32.86 -1.57
CA ASN A 100 5.95 31.47 -1.89
C ASN A 100 5.54 30.50 -0.78
N ALA A 101 5.60 30.95 0.48
CA ALA A 101 5.21 30.16 1.64
C ALA A 101 4.59 31.04 2.74
N MET A 102 3.83 30.41 3.63
CA MET A 102 3.25 31.02 4.82
C MET A 102 3.57 30.17 6.05
N LEU A 103 4.16 30.79 7.07
CA LEU A 103 4.25 30.22 8.40
C LEU A 103 3.09 30.76 9.24
N ALA A 104 2.20 29.89 9.70
CA ALA A 104 0.96 30.27 10.35
C ALA A 104 0.78 29.60 11.71
N VAL A 105 0.30 30.34 12.70
CA VAL A 105 -0.22 29.77 13.94
C VAL A 105 -1.74 29.80 13.94
N PHE A 106 -2.38 28.66 14.21
CA PHE A 106 -3.82 28.55 14.43
C PHE A 106 -4.07 28.28 15.90
N TYR A 107 -4.86 29.13 16.54
CA TYR A 107 -5.17 29.02 17.95
C TYR A 107 -6.65 29.30 18.22
N ASP A 108 -7.17 28.72 19.28
CA ASP A 108 -8.51 28.98 19.82
C ASP A 108 -8.38 29.22 21.34
N GLU A 109 -9.46 29.02 22.10
CA GLU A 109 -9.44 29.13 23.57
C GLU A 109 -8.92 27.84 24.25
N SER A 110 -8.49 26.83 23.47
CA SER A 110 -7.86 25.63 24.01
C SER A 110 -6.42 25.91 24.47
N LYS A 111 -5.87 24.96 25.23
CA LYS A 111 -4.47 24.99 25.68
C LYS A 111 -3.48 24.48 24.63
N GLU A 112 -3.98 24.14 23.44
CA GLU A 112 -3.24 23.63 22.31
C GLU A 112 -3.33 24.62 21.13
N PHE A 113 -2.35 24.58 20.24
CA PHE A 113 -2.35 25.38 19.03
C PHE A 113 -1.58 24.64 17.93
N ARG A 114 -1.80 25.03 16.66
CA ARG A 114 -1.06 24.47 15.53
C ARG A 114 -0.09 25.48 14.96
N LEU A 115 1.15 25.07 14.76
CA LEU A 115 2.11 25.80 13.94
C LEU A 115 2.20 25.10 12.59
N SER A 116 1.91 25.80 11.50
CA SER A 116 1.84 25.24 10.16
C SER A 116 2.74 25.97 9.18
N LEU A 117 3.42 25.20 8.34
CA LEU A 117 4.00 25.67 7.09
C LEU A 117 3.01 25.38 5.97
N VAL A 118 2.55 26.43 5.30
CA VAL A 118 1.68 26.36 4.14
C VAL A 118 2.50 26.77 2.92
N THR A 119 2.56 25.91 1.93
CA THR A 119 3.26 26.18 0.68
C THR A 119 2.28 26.15 -0.48
N GLN A 120 2.62 26.86 -1.56
CA GLN A 120 1.89 26.73 -2.81
C GLN A 120 2.00 25.28 -3.28
N GLY A 121 0.87 24.62 -3.49
CA GLY A 121 0.83 23.52 -4.42
C GLY A 121 0.52 24.03 -5.82
N PHE A 122 0.35 23.10 -6.74
CA PHE A 122 0.34 23.43 -8.15
C PHE A 122 -1.11 23.64 -8.65
N ASP A 123 -1.39 24.77 -9.33
CA ASP A 123 -2.68 25.03 -10.00
C ASP A 123 -2.60 24.52 -11.43
N TYR A 124 -3.19 23.35 -11.61
CA TYR A 124 -3.10 22.54 -12.82
C TYR A 124 -3.80 23.14 -14.04
N GLU A 125 -4.72 24.09 -13.87
CA GLU A 125 -5.36 24.80 -14.99
C GLU A 125 -4.51 25.97 -15.49
N LYS A 126 -3.71 26.57 -14.58
CA LYS A 126 -2.95 27.78 -14.86
C LYS A 126 -1.47 27.53 -15.09
N ASN A 127 -1.02 26.27 -15.00
CA ASN A 127 0.38 25.85 -15.16
C ASN A 127 1.32 26.73 -14.33
N LYS A 128 0.97 26.90 -13.05
CA LYS A 128 1.76 27.68 -12.10
C LYS A 128 1.46 27.23 -10.68
N THR A 129 2.42 27.39 -9.79
CA THR A 129 2.17 27.23 -8.34
C THR A 129 1.19 28.32 -7.89
N THR A 130 0.09 27.93 -7.26
CA THR A 130 -0.83 28.89 -6.65
C THR A 130 -1.38 28.38 -5.34
N PHE A 131 -1.89 29.32 -4.55
CA PHE A 131 -2.58 29.04 -3.31
C PHE A 131 -3.98 28.43 -3.48
N SER A 132 -4.43 28.10 -4.71
CA SER A 132 -5.69 27.37 -4.93
C SER A 132 -5.59 25.90 -4.54
N ASN A 133 -4.37 25.33 -4.55
CA ASN A 133 -4.09 23.95 -4.18
C ASN A 133 -2.97 23.96 -3.13
N LEU A 134 -3.28 24.15 -1.84
CA LEU A 134 -2.25 24.34 -0.81
C LEU A 134 -1.70 23.02 -0.30
N ARG A 135 -0.43 23.02 0.11
CA ARG A 135 0.14 21.97 0.97
C ARG A 135 0.36 22.54 2.36
N ARG A 136 -0.20 21.90 3.39
CA ARG A 136 -0.08 22.32 4.78
C ARG A 136 0.58 21.24 5.63
N GLN A 137 1.70 21.57 6.25
CA GLN A 137 2.42 20.71 7.20
C GLN A 137 2.33 21.34 8.59
N SER A 138 1.89 20.60 9.61
CA SER A 138 1.56 21.21 10.92
C SER A 138 2.10 20.45 12.12
N PHE A 139 2.72 21.16 13.05
CA PHE A 139 2.94 20.71 14.42
C PHE A 139 1.71 21.03 15.27
N THR A 140 1.36 20.10 16.16
CA THR A 140 0.45 20.37 17.30
C THR A 140 1.32 20.68 18.53
N LEU A 141 1.04 21.79 19.22
CA LEU A 141 1.85 22.36 20.31
C LEU A 141 0.96 22.82 21.47
N GLY A 142 1.52 23.04 22.65
CA GLY A 142 0.80 23.53 23.83
C GLY A 142 1.06 22.74 25.12
N GLU A 143 0.31 23.06 26.19
CA GLU A 143 0.56 22.53 27.55
C GLU A 143 0.40 21.00 27.68
N ASN A 144 -0.41 20.39 26.81
CA ASN A 144 -0.76 18.98 26.89
C ASN A 144 -0.17 18.14 25.73
N THR A 145 0.76 18.71 24.95
CA THR A 145 1.32 18.06 23.77
C THR A 145 2.77 17.65 23.99
N LYS A 146 3.17 16.51 23.42
CA LYS A 146 4.57 16.08 23.40
C LYS A 146 5.34 16.91 22.37
N THR A 147 6.26 17.77 22.81
CA THR A 147 6.93 18.78 21.97
C THR A 147 8.36 18.42 21.58
N LYS A 148 8.91 17.29 22.03
CA LYS A 148 10.31 16.89 21.78
C LYS A 148 10.67 16.93 20.28
N THR A 149 9.79 16.38 19.44
CA THR A 149 9.94 16.38 17.99
C THR A 149 9.99 17.79 17.40
N ALA A 150 9.01 18.64 17.75
CA ALA A 150 8.98 20.03 17.31
C ALA A 150 10.22 20.79 17.78
N LYS A 151 10.68 20.53 19.02
CA LYS A 151 11.91 21.11 19.57
C LYS A 151 13.11 20.73 18.73
N LEU A 152 13.33 19.44 18.47
CA LEU A 152 14.50 18.99 17.71
C LEU A 152 14.52 19.55 16.28
N GLN A 153 13.39 19.51 15.57
CA GLN A 153 13.33 19.98 14.19
C GLN A 153 13.41 21.50 14.07
N LEU A 154 12.67 22.24 14.91
CA LEU A 154 12.72 23.70 14.91
C LEU A 154 14.06 24.21 15.43
N GLN A 155 14.67 23.57 16.43
CA GLN A 155 16.04 23.90 16.86
C GLN A 155 17.04 23.63 15.72
N GLY A 156 16.91 22.50 15.01
CA GLY A 156 17.72 22.21 13.83
C GLY A 156 17.59 23.28 12.74
N PHE A 157 16.40 23.85 12.55
CA PHE A 157 16.21 25.02 11.70
C PHE A 157 16.85 26.30 12.28
N LEU A 158 16.74 26.53 13.59
CA LEU A 158 17.37 27.66 14.28
C LEU A 158 18.91 27.63 14.18
N ASP A 159 19.51 26.44 14.14
CA ASP A 159 20.96 26.26 14.08
C ASP A 159 21.52 26.27 12.64
N LYS A 160 20.66 26.11 11.63
CA LYS A 160 21.00 26.15 10.19
C LYS A 160 20.80 27.54 9.57
N GLU A 161 21.34 27.71 8.37
CA GLU A 161 21.05 28.86 7.49
C GLU A 161 19.54 29.00 7.20
N LYS A 162 19.05 30.25 7.17
CA LYS A 162 17.63 30.56 7.01
C LYS A 162 17.22 30.50 5.55
N THR A 163 16.95 29.29 5.09
CA THR A 163 16.49 28.98 3.74
C THR A 163 15.07 28.43 3.78
N LEU A 164 14.28 28.61 2.71
CA LEU A 164 12.94 28.00 2.65
C LEU A 164 13.04 26.47 2.66
N LYS A 165 14.08 25.91 2.02
CA LYS A 165 14.36 24.47 2.02
C LYS A 165 14.59 23.93 3.44
N ASN A 166 15.42 24.58 4.26
CA ASN A 166 15.64 24.14 5.64
C ASN A 166 14.38 24.26 6.49
N LEU A 167 13.54 25.26 6.23
CA LEU A 167 12.23 25.39 6.88
C LEU A 167 11.29 24.25 6.47
N GLN A 168 11.24 23.88 5.19
CA GLN A 168 10.48 22.73 4.69
C GLN A 168 10.99 21.41 5.30
N GLU A 169 12.31 21.21 5.38
CA GLU A 169 12.91 20.06 6.06
C GLU A 169 12.48 19.96 7.53
N ALA A 170 12.40 21.10 8.22
CA ALA A 170 11.95 21.16 9.61
C ALA A 170 10.46 20.84 9.78
N PHE A 171 9.65 20.94 8.73
CA PHE A 171 8.23 20.55 8.71
C PHE A 171 8.01 19.23 7.97
N SER A 172 9.02 18.36 7.87
CA SER A 172 8.90 17.02 7.26
C SER A 172 8.68 15.94 8.32
N THR A 173 7.80 14.96 8.05
CA THR A 173 7.66 13.75 8.91
C THR A 173 8.78 12.73 8.70
N GLU A 174 9.53 12.84 7.61
CA GLU A 174 10.49 11.83 7.19
C GLU A 174 11.63 11.60 8.21
N PRO A 175 12.27 12.65 8.79
CA PRO A 175 13.33 12.45 9.79
C PRO A 175 12.83 11.70 11.03
N ILE A 176 11.64 12.06 11.51
CA ILE A 176 11.01 11.47 12.69
C ILE A 176 10.64 10.02 12.43
N SER A 177 10.14 9.74 11.23
CA SER A 177 9.78 8.38 10.82
C SER A 177 11.00 7.47 10.80
N LYS A 178 12.13 7.96 10.26
CA LYS A 178 13.42 7.24 10.21
C LYS A 178 13.99 7.03 11.63
N GLU A 179 13.87 8.01 12.52
CA GLU A 179 14.33 7.89 13.92
C GLU A 179 13.47 6.88 14.71
N PHE A 180 12.15 7.03 14.68
CA PHE A 180 11.22 6.14 15.34
C PHE A 180 11.39 4.70 14.86
N TYR A 181 11.56 4.51 13.55
CA TYR A 181 11.84 3.19 12.98
C TYR A 181 13.06 2.54 13.63
N ARG A 182 14.18 3.26 13.69
CA ARG A 182 15.43 2.73 14.26
C ARG A 182 15.27 2.36 15.73
N ASP A 183 14.57 3.19 16.49
CA ASP A 183 14.29 2.90 17.90
C ASP A 183 13.35 1.70 18.07
N TYR A 184 12.31 1.60 17.24
CA TYR A 184 11.37 0.48 17.24
C TYR A 184 12.05 -0.83 16.85
N GLU A 185 12.90 -0.82 15.83
CA GLU A 185 13.71 -1.97 15.40
C GLU A 185 14.62 -2.47 16.51
N ARG A 186 15.25 -1.56 17.26
CA ARG A 186 16.04 -1.91 18.43
C ARG A 186 15.19 -2.62 19.49
N LEU A 187 14.02 -2.07 19.83
CA LEU A 187 13.11 -2.69 20.80
C LEU A 187 12.69 -4.10 20.38
N TYR A 188 12.36 -4.27 19.11
CA TYR A 188 12.01 -5.57 18.53
C TYR A 188 13.16 -6.58 18.67
N LYS A 189 14.37 -6.20 18.22
CA LYS A 189 15.55 -7.09 18.25
C LYS A 189 15.94 -7.46 19.68
N ASP A 190 15.97 -6.49 20.59
CA ASP A 190 16.35 -6.71 21.98
C ASP A 190 15.38 -7.68 22.68
N LEU A 191 14.07 -7.48 22.49
CA LEU A 191 13.04 -8.34 23.10
C LEU A 191 13.04 -9.75 22.48
N SER A 192 13.11 -9.86 21.15
CA SER A 192 13.22 -11.15 20.46
C SER A 192 14.45 -11.92 20.93
N GLN A 193 15.62 -11.29 20.97
CA GLN A 193 16.86 -11.93 21.41
C GLN A 193 16.76 -12.42 22.86
N LYS A 194 16.19 -11.61 23.76
CA LYS A 194 15.96 -12.00 25.16
C LYS A 194 15.09 -13.25 25.26
N LEU A 195 13.96 -13.28 24.57
CA LEU A 195 13.02 -14.41 24.62
C LEU A 195 13.60 -15.67 23.96
N CYS A 196 14.36 -15.52 22.87
CA CYS A 196 15.07 -16.63 22.21
C CYS A 196 16.15 -17.25 23.10
N GLN A 197 16.78 -16.49 23.99
CA GLN A 197 17.76 -17.05 24.93
C GLN A 197 17.11 -17.88 26.04
N ASN A 198 15.81 -17.70 26.30
CA ASN A 198 15.08 -18.49 27.28
C ASN A 198 14.52 -19.77 26.65
N GLN A 199 15.18 -20.90 26.94
CA GLN A 199 14.82 -22.21 26.40
C GLN A 199 13.42 -22.69 26.81
N ALA A 200 12.88 -22.23 27.94
CA ALA A 200 11.52 -22.57 28.36
C ALA A 200 10.48 -21.78 27.54
N THR A 201 10.74 -20.49 27.29
CA THR A 201 9.91 -19.65 26.43
C THR A 201 9.86 -20.14 25.00
N LEU A 202 11.01 -20.53 24.44
CA LEU A 202 11.09 -21.14 23.11
C LEU A 202 10.18 -22.38 22.96
N LYS A 203 10.10 -23.21 24.01
CA LYS A 203 9.23 -24.41 23.99
C LYS A 203 7.74 -24.05 24.07
N ILE A 204 7.39 -23.01 24.82
CA ILE A 204 6.00 -22.56 24.96
C ILE A 204 5.50 -21.93 23.66
N LEU A 205 6.36 -21.16 22.99
CA LEU A 205 6.05 -20.52 21.71
C LEU A 205 6.26 -21.46 20.52
N ASP A 206 6.66 -22.71 20.72
CA ASP A 206 6.79 -23.66 19.61
C ASP A 206 5.41 -23.88 18.97
N ASN A 207 5.36 -23.87 17.63
CA ASN A 207 4.13 -23.86 16.85
C ASN A 207 3.19 -22.65 17.13
N TYR A 208 3.70 -21.52 17.63
CA TYR A 208 2.94 -20.25 17.68
C TYR A 208 2.67 -19.76 16.25
N GLU A 209 1.39 -19.58 15.91
CA GLU A 209 0.92 -19.27 14.55
C GLU A 209 1.45 -20.24 13.46
N GLY A 210 1.71 -21.51 13.83
CA GLY A 210 2.27 -22.52 12.93
C GLY A 210 3.78 -22.39 12.70
N LEU A 211 4.44 -21.43 13.35
CA LEU A 211 5.88 -21.20 13.26
C LEU A 211 6.62 -21.88 14.41
N ASN A 212 7.89 -22.22 14.20
CA ASN A 212 8.71 -22.93 15.21
C ASN A 212 10.01 -22.16 15.52
N GLY A 213 10.54 -22.39 16.72
CA GLY A 213 11.80 -21.80 17.18
C GLY A 213 11.81 -20.26 17.15
N GLU A 214 12.90 -19.67 16.66
CA GLU A 214 13.10 -18.21 16.61
C GLU A 214 11.99 -17.50 15.80
N LYS A 215 11.51 -18.10 14.71
CA LYS A 215 10.42 -17.51 13.91
C LYS A 215 9.13 -17.35 14.73
N ALA A 216 8.85 -18.28 15.62
CA ALA A 216 7.68 -18.24 16.48
C ALA A 216 7.78 -17.14 17.54
N VAL A 217 8.97 -16.98 18.14
CA VAL A 217 9.26 -15.86 19.06
C VAL A 217 9.12 -14.52 18.35
N ASN A 218 9.69 -14.41 17.14
CA ASN A 218 9.63 -13.20 16.34
C ASN A 218 8.19 -12.81 15.98
N ALA A 219 7.32 -13.77 15.65
CA ALA A 219 5.90 -13.54 15.42
C ALA A 219 5.19 -13.04 16.69
N PHE A 220 5.44 -13.69 17.84
CA PHE A 220 4.88 -13.24 19.12
C PHE A 220 5.29 -11.81 19.49
N VAL A 221 6.59 -11.50 19.42
CA VAL A 221 7.11 -10.15 19.73
C VAL A 221 6.53 -9.11 18.78
N LYS A 222 6.43 -9.44 17.49
CA LYS A 222 5.83 -8.57 16.48
C LYS A 222 4.37 -8.27 16.81
N LYS A 223 3.58 -9.29 17.14
CA LYS A 223 2.17 -9.15 17.52
C LYS A 223 2.01 -8.34 18.81
N LEU A 224 2.85 -8.57 19.80
CA LEU A 224 2.87 -7.82 21.06
C LEU A 224 3.13 -6.33 20.84
N LEU A 225 4.22 -5.99 20.14
CA LEU A 225 4.56 -4.59 19.86
C LEU A 225 3.51 -3.94 18.96
N GLY A 226 2.96 -4.66 17.97
CA GLY A 226 1.86 -4.19 17.13
C GLY A 226 0.60 -3.85 17.92
N ARG A 227 0.21 -4.68 18.89
CA ARG A 227 -0.89 -4.38 19.82
C ARG A 227 -0.62 -3.12 20.64
N ILE A 228 0.59 -2.96 21.17
CA ILE A 228 0.96 -1.79 21.97
C ILE A 228 0.92 -0.52 21.12
N VAL A 229 1.50 -0.53 19.92
CA VAL A 229 1.46 0.61 18.99
C VAL A 229 0.04 0.97 18.60
N PHE A 230 -0.79 -0.02 18.27
CA PHE A 230 -2.19 0.20 17.95
C PHE A 230 -2.93 0.90 19.10
N LEU A 231 -2.71 0.47 20.34
CA LEU A 231 -3.30 1.11 21.51
C LEU A 231 -2.75 2.53 21.76
N TYR A 232 -1.50 2.81 21.38
CA TYR A 232 -0.94 4.15 21.41
C TYR A 232 -1.63 5.12 20.45
N PHE A 233 -2.04 4.65 19.28
CA PHE A 233 -2.92 5.40 18.39
C PHE A 233 -4.32 5.53 19.00
N LEU A 234 -4.90 4.42 19.47
CA LEU A 234 -6.27 4.39 19.99
C LEU A 234 -6.47 5.29 21.23
N GLN A 235 -5.53 5.32 22.16
CA GLN A 235 -5.66 6.13 23.37
C GLN A 235 -5.74 7.63 23.06
N LYS A 236 -5.21 8.10 21.91
CA LYS A 236 -5.35 9.51 21.49
C LYS A 236 -6.79 9.93 21.25
N LYS A 237 -7.68 8.98 20.93
CA LYS A 237 -9.12 9.20 20.87
C LYS A 237 -9.77 9.38 22.24
N GLY A 238 -9.07 9.13 23.35
CA GLY A 238 -9.68 9.11 24.68
C GLY A 238 -10.71 7.99 24.83
N TRP A 239 -10.49 6.86 24.15
CA TRP A 239 -11.40 5.71 24.20
C TRP A 239 -11.03 4.70 25.29
N LEU A 240 -9.82 4.76 25.81
CA LEU A 240 -9.35 3.89 26.89
C LEU A 240 -9.43 4.64 28.22
N GLY A 241 -9.78 3.93 29.31
CA GLY A 241 -9.80 4.55 30.64
C GLY A 241 -10.97 5.51 30.88
N VAL A 242 -12.10 5.35 30.18
CA VAL A 242 -13.25 6.25 30.29
C VAL A 242 -14.03 5.95 31.58
N ALA A 243 -14.36 6.96 32.38
CA ALA A 243 -15.15 6.74 33.60
C ALA A 243 -16.54 6.15 33.27
N GLN A 244 -17.12 5.39 34.21
CA GLN A 244 -18.38 4.65 33.96
C GLN A 244 -19.54 5.54 33.46
N ASN A 245 -19.61 6.78 33.94
CA ASN A 245 -20.65 7.75 33.58
C ASN A 245 -20.19 8.76 32.50
N ALA A 246 -18.96 8.64 32.01
CA ALA A 246 -18.39 9.54 31.01
C ALA A 246 -18.61 9.01 29.59
N SER A 247 -18.56 9.94 28.63
CA SER A 247 -18.66 9.62 27.20
C SER A 247 -17.30 9.18 26.65
N TYR A 248 -17.34 8.35 25.61
CA TYR A 248 -16.13 8.04 24.84
C TYR A 248 -15.54 9.34 24.27
N GLY A 249 -14.22 9.52 24.40
CA GLY A 249 -13.54 10.79 24.13
C GLY A 249 -12.88 11.41 25.35
N GLU A 250 -13.40 11.11 26.55
CA GLU A 250 -12.93 11.66 27.84
C GLU A 250 -11.92 10.75 28.57
N GLY A 251 -11.53 9.64 27.95
CA GLY A 251 -10.60 8.68 28.53
C GLY A 251 -9.16 9.18 28.60
N ASP A 252 -8.33 8.43 29.31
CA ASP A 252 -6.93 8.76 29.50
C ASP A 252 -6.13 8.64 28.19
N LYS A 253 -5.63 9.77 27.68
CA LYS A 253 -4.79 9.83 26.46
C LYS A 253 -3.38 9.25 26.66
N ASN A 254 -3.02 8.88 27.89
CA ASN A 254 -1.80 8.20 28.29
C ASN A 254 -2.07 6.87 29.02
N PHE A 255 -3.24 6.26 28.79
CA PHE A 255 -3.76 5.10 29.53
C PHE A 255 -2.73 3.98 29.75
N LEU A 256 -2.04 3.53 28.70
CA LEU A 256 -1.04 2.46 28.83
C LEU A 256 0.12 2.81 29.76
N PHE A 257 0.64 4.04 29.64
CA PHE A 257 1.72 4.51 30.48
C PHE A 257 1.26 4.68 31.93
N SER A 258 0.05 5.21 32.15
CA SER A 258 -0.57 5.30 33.48
C SER A 258 -0.69 3.92 34.15
N LEU A 259 -1.13 2.89 33.40
CA LEU A 259 -1.20 1.51 33.90
C LEU A 259 0.20 0.95 34.21
N PHE A 260 1.21 1.26 33.40
CA PHE A 260 2.58 0.84 33.65
C PHE A 260 3.16 1.45 34.94
N ILE A 261 2.97 2.75 35.15
CA ILE A 261 3.38 3.41 36.38
C ILE A 261 2.68 2.77 37.58
N LYS A 262 1.37 2.50 37.50
CA LYS A 262 0.63 1.79 38.56
C LYS A 262 1.20 0.39 38.83
N ALA A 263 1.51 -0.38 37.80
CA ALA A 263 2.11 -1.71 37.94
C ALA A 263 3.47 -1.65 38.66
N THR A 264 4.34 -0.71 38.27
CA THR A 264 5.66 -0.55 38.89
C THR A 264 5.57 -0.09 40.35
N GLN A 265 4.65 0.82 40.68
CA GLN A 265 4.42 1.28 42.05
C GLN A 265 3.90 0.16 42.97
N ASN A 266 3.08 -0.74 42.43
CA ASN A 266 2.52 -1.86 43.18
C ASN A 266 3.40 -3.13 43.14
N ASN A 267 4.56 -3.08 42.49
CA ASN A 267 5.44 -4.23 42.25
C ASN A 267 4.71 -5.41 41.55
N GLU A 268 3.84 -5.10 40.60
CA GLU A 268 3.08 -6.06 39.79
C GLU A 268 3.73 -6.24 38.40
N PHE A 269 3.63 -7.44 37.83
CA PHE A 269 4.04 -7.69 36.44
C PHE A 269 3.06 -7.03 35.47
N PHE A 270 3.53 -6.03 34.72
CA PHE A 270 2.68 -5.23 33.84
C PHE A 270 1.98 -6.07 32.77
N TYR A 271 2.70 -7.00 32.12
CA TYR A 271 2.14 -7.85 31.08
C TYR A 271 0.97 -8.69 31.59
N THR A 272 1.21 -9.50 32.64
CA THR A 272 0.21 -10.42 33.19
C THR A 272 -0.96 -9.69 33.82
N LYS A 273 -0.67 -8.64 34.61
CA LYS A 273 -1.70 -7.97 35.41
C LYS A 273 -2.54 -7.01 34.59
N TYR A 274 -1.97 -6.36 33.57
CA TYR A 274 -2.66 -5.29 32.83
C TYR A 274 -2.81 -5.63 31.35
N LEU A 275 -1.75 -5.99 30.62
CA LEU A 275 -1.88 -6.22 29.17
C LEU A 275 -2.72 -7.45 28.81
N CYS A 276 -2.56 -8.58 29.50
CA CYS A 276 -3.35 -9.79 29.22
C CYS A 276 -4.86 -9.56 29.41
N PRO A 277 -5.36 -9.03 30.55
CA PRO A 277 -6.76 -8.67 30.70
C PRO A 277 -7.20 -7.60 29.69
N LEU A 278 -6.36 -6.61 29.39
CA LEU A 278 -6.67 -5.57 28.41
C LEU A 278 -6.92 -6.19 27.02
N PHE A 279 -6.01 -7.02 26.53
CA PHE A 279 -6.15 -7.67 25.23
C PHE A 279 -7.32 -8.66 25.20
N PHE A 280 -7.32 -9.63 26.11
CA PHE A 280 -8.14 -10.84 25.92
C PHE A 280 -9.48 -10.79 26.62
N GLU A 281 -9.62 -10.00 27.69
CA GLU A 281 -10.83 -9.92 28.51
C GLU A 281 -11.55 -8.58 28.34
N THR A 282 -10.87 -7.59 27.75
CA THR A 282 -11.47 -6.31 27.38
C THR A 282 -11.66 -6.11 25.88
N LEU A 283 -10.61 -5.81 25.15
CA LEU A 283 -10.69 -5.44 23.74
C LEU A 283 -11.24 -6.58 22.85
N ASN A 284 -11.04 -7.83 23.27
CA ASN A 284 -11.53 -9.04 22.60
C ASN A 284 -12.78 -9.69 23.26
N THR A 285 -13.48 -9.03 24.17
CA THR A 285 -14.69 -9.60 24.77
C THR A 285 -15.80 -8.56 24.80
N GLU A 286 -17.04 -8.92 24.48
CA GLU A 286 -18.17 -8.01 24.63
C GLU A 286 -18.58 -7.92 26.11
N ARG A 287 -18.86 -6.72 26.61
CA ARG A 287 -19.29 -6.46 28.00
C ARG A 287 -20.46 -5.51 28.02
N LYS A 288 -21.28 -5.60 29.07
CA LYS A 288 -22.35 -4.64 29.30
C LYS A 288 -21.77 -3.23 29.49
N ASN A 289 -22.19 -2.31 28.61
CA ASN A 289 -21.75 -0.91 28.59
C ASN A 289 -20.21 -0.73 28.51
N ASP A 290 -19.49 -1.72 27.98
CA ASP A 290 -18.03 -1.75 27.86
C ASP A 290 -17.25 -1.61 29.19
N TYR A 291 -17.93 -1.69 30.33
CA TYR A 291 -17.29 -1.50 31.63
C TYR A 291 -16.47 -2.72 32.02
N SER A 292 -15.19 -2.50 32.37
CA SER A 292 -14.30 -3.53 32.88
C SER A 292 -14.12 -3.39 34.39
N PRO A 293 -14.58 -4.37 35.19
CA PRO A 293 -14.37 -4.37 36.64
C PRO A 293 -12.89 -4.41 37.03
N HIS A 294 -12.03 -5.00 36.20
CA HIS A 294 -10.59 -5.12 36.48
C HIS A 294 -9.87 -3.76 36.42
N PHE A 295 -10.27 -2.89 35.49
CA PHE A 295 -9.68 -1.57 35.32
C PHE A 295 -10.51 -0.44 35.94
N ASP A 296 -11.72 -0.75 36.44
CA ASP A 296 -12.69 0.21 36.95
C ASP A 296 -12.98 1.37 35.99
N CYS A 297 -13.07 1.04 34.70
CA CYS A 297 -13.36 1.99 33.63
C CYS A 297 -13.98 1.30 32.42
N LYS A 298 -14.52 2.09 31.49
CA LYS A 298 -14.98 1.61 30.19
C LYS A 298 -13.80 1.45 29.24
N ILE A 299 -13.75 0.29 28.59
CA ILE A 299 -12.80 -0.07 27.55
C ILE A 299 -13.58 -0.77 26.45
N PRO A 300 -13.56 -0.26 25.21
CA PRO A 300 -14.41 -0.76 24.16
C PRO A 300 -14.08 -2.20 23.77
N PHE A 301 -15.09 -2.93 23.33
CA PHE A 301 -14.90 -4.13 22.53
C PHE A 301 -14.57 -3.77 21.08
N LEU A 302 -13.44 -4.26 20.58
CA LEU A 302 -12.94 -3.99 19.23
C LEU A 302 -12.90 -5.25 18.34
N ASN A 303 -13.54 -6.35 18.76
CA ASN A 303 -13.47 -7.66 18.10
C ASN A 303 -12.12 -8.41 18.29
N GLY A 304 -12.14 -9.71 18.02
CA GLY A 304 -11.00 -10.62 18.08
C GLY A 304 -10.25 -10.74 16.79
N GLY A 305 -9.87 -9.64 16.16
CA GLY A 305 -8.82 -9.67 15.13
C GLY A 305 -7.46 -9.62 15.82
N LEU A 306 -6.87 -8.42 15.88
CA LEU A 306 -5.60 -8.13 16.54
C LEU A 306 -5.47 -8.71 17.96
N PHE A 307 -6.56 -8.65 18.73
CA PHE A 307 -6.59 -9.05 20.14
C PHE A 307 -7.04 -10.50 20.35
N GLU A 308 -7.17 -11.29 19.29
CA GLU A 308 -7.43 -12.73 19.42
C GLU A 308 -6.26 -13.41 20.12
N GLU A 309 -6.58 -14.19 21.15
CA GLU A 309 -5.58 -14.98 21.85
C GLU A 309 -5.19 -16.19 21.01
N TYR A 310 -3.89 -16.41 20.81
CA TYR A 310 -3.43 -17.65 20.19
C TYR A 310 -3.59 -18.83 21.17
N ARG A 311 -4.31 -19.86 20.71
CA ARG A 311 -4.61 -21.07 21.48
C ARG A 311 -3.93 -22.29 20.87
N ASP A 312 -3.41 -23.16 21.73
CA ASP A 312 -2.86 -24.44 21.32
C ASP A 312 -3.94 -25.43 20.87
N LYS A 313 -3.53 -26.64 20.46
CA LYS A 313 -4.42 -27.70 19.99
C LYS A 313 -5.39 -28.20 21.08
N GLN A 314 -5.09 -27.94 22.35
CA GLN A 314 -5.91 -28.27 23.51
C GLN A 314 -6.84 -27.10 23.90
N GLY A 315 -6.79 -25.98 23.18
CA GLY A 315 -7.57 -24.78 23.44
C GLY A 315 -7.01 -23.90 24.56
N LYS A 316 -5.81 -24.18 25.08
CA LYS A 316 -5.15 -23.38 26.11
C LYS A 316 -4.49 -22.15 25.46
N GLY A 317 -4.68 -20.99 26.07
CA GLY A 317 -4.04 -19.75 25.63
C GLY A 317 -2.55 -19.74 25.89
N ILE A 318 -1.74 -19.61 24.83
CA ILE A 318 -0.28 -19.62 24.92
C ILE A 318 0.23 -18.29 25.47
N GLU A 319 -0.41 -17.18 25.10
CA GLU A 319 0.02 -15.82 25.43
C GLU A 319 -0.14 -15.47 26.92
N ARG A 320 -0.94 -16.27 27.65
CA ARG A 320 -1.14 -16.21 29.10
C ARG A 320 -0.36 -17.27 29.87
N ASP A 321 0.50 -18.05 29.21
CA ASP A 321 1.29 -19.07 29.89
C ASP A 321 2.22 -18.46 30.94
N PHE A 322 2.31 -19.13 32.09
CA PHE A 322 3.09 -18.65 33.23
C PHE A 322 4.57 -18.44 32.87
N VAL A 323 5.17 -19.35 32.10
CA VAL A 323 6.60 -19.25 31.75
C VAL A 323 6.86 -18.05 30.84
N LEU A 324 6.01 -17.85 29.83
CA LEU A 324 6.10 -16.74 28.90
C LEU A 324 5.91 -15.40 29.64
N THR A 325 4.86 -15.32 30.44
CA THR A 325 4.52 -14.09 31.19
C THR A 325 5.60 -13.70 32.21
N GLN A 326 6.27 -14.66 32.84
CA GLN A 326 7.42 -14.39 33.73
C GLN A 326 8.67 -13.93 32.99
N SER A 327 8.79 -14.22 31.69
CA SER A 327 9.93 -13.80 30.87
C SER A 327 9.81 -12.35 30.39
N LEU A 328 8.62 -11.76 30.51
CA LEU A 328 8.30 -10.38 30.13
C LEU A 328 8.32 -9.48 31.37
N GLU A 329 9.46 -8.84 31.60
CA GLU A 329 9.73 -8.06 32.80
C GLU A 329 9.33 -6.59 32.62
N ASN A 330 9.08 -5.88 33.72
CA ASN A 330 8.74 -4.44 33.67
C ASN A 330 9.87 -3.59 33.06
N THR A 331 11.12 -4.06 33.06
CA THR A 331 12.26 -3.43 32.37
C THR A 331 12.09 -3.40 30.86
N ASP A 332 11.51 -4.45 30.27
CA ASP A 332 11.23 -4.52 28.83
C ASP A 332 10.18 -3.47 28.44
N PHE A 333 9.11 -3.38 29.22
CA PHE A 333 8.07 -2.37 29.00
C PHE A 333 8.55 -0.96 29.28
N LYS A 334 9.44 -0.77 30.27
CA LYS A 334 10.09 0.51 30.49
C LYS A 334 10.83 0.97 29.23
N ALA A 335 11.60 0.09 28.58
CA ALA A 335 12.31 0.43 27.35
C ALA A 335 11.34 0.82 26.22
N ILE A 336 10.22 0.10 26.08
CA ILE A 336 9.17 0.42 25.10
C ILE A 336 8.60 1.82 25.38
N PHE A 337 8.21 2.10 26.63
CA PHE A 337 7.63 3.39 27.00
C PHE A 337 8.64 4.54 26.94
N ASP A 338 9.91 4.31 27.30
CA ASP A 338 10.98 5.31 27.17
C ASP A 338 11.13 5.77 25.71
N VAL A 339 10.89 4.89 24.73
CA VAL A 339 10.83 5.24 23.31
C VAL A 339 9.52 5.91 22.97
N PHE A 340 8.37 5.27 23.21
CA PHE A 340 7.08 5.72 22.69
C PHE A 340 6.66 7.06 23.31
N GLU A 341 7.07 7.35 24.55
CA GLU A 341 6.81 8.62 25.20
C GLU A 341 7.56 9.81 24.57
N ASN A 342 8.59 9.56 23.76
CA ASN A 342 9.31 10.61 23.03
C ASN A 342 8.58 11.10 21.79
N TYR A 343 7.59 10.35 21.29
CA TYR A 343 6.97 10.61 19.99
C TYR A 343 5.50 11.02 20.15
N ASN A 344 5.06 11.92 19.25
CA ASN A 344 3.66 12.31 19.16
C ASN A 344 2.94 11.40 18.15
N PHE A 345 2.05 10.54 18.63
CA PHE A 345 1.20 9.70 17.78
C PHE A 345 -0.02 10.48 17.31
N THR A 346 -0.31 10.38 16.02
CA THR A 346 -1.44 11.01 15.33
C THR A 346 -2.35 9.90 14.81
N ILE A 347 -3.66 10.07 14.95
CA ILE A 347 -4.63 9.06 14.53
C ILE A 347 -4.91 9.14 13.02
N GLU A 348 -4.86 10.33 12.44
CA GLU A 348 -5.16 10.55 11.03
C GLU A 348 -3.92 10.27 10.18
N GLU A 349 -4.13 9.52 9.09
CA GLU A 349 -3.12 9.37 8.06
C GLU A 349 -2.97 10.68 7.29
N SER A 350 -1.73 11.11 7.06
CA SER A 350 -1.48 12.34 6.31
C SER A 350 -1.89 12.16 4.83
N THR A 351 -2.33 13.23 4.17
CA THR A 351 -2.57 13.25 2.72
C THR A 351 -1.49 14.08 2.01
N PRO A 352 -1.39 14.08 0.66
CA PRO A 352 -0.45 14.96 -0.04
C PRO A 352 -0.64 16.45 0.26
N ASP A 353 -1.88 16.86 0.54
CA ASP A 353 -2.24 18.27 0.73
C ASP A 353 -2.19 18.71 2.20
N ASN A 354 -2.33 17.77 3.14
CA ASN A 354 -2.38 18.08 4.56
C ASN A 354 -1.69 17.00 5.41
N GLN A 355 -0.62 17.41 6.10
CA GLN A 355 0.26 16.54 6.87
C GLN A 355 0.39 17.04 8.30
N GLU A 356 0.29 16.13 9.27
CA GLU A 356 0.57 16.41 10.67
C GLU A 356 1.93 15.85 11.04
N ILE A 357 2.77 16.64 11.71
CA ILE A 357 4.12 16.23 12.08
C ILE A 357 4.06 15.36 13.33
N GLY A 358 4.08 14.05 13.11
CA GLY A 358 4.04 13.03 14.15
C GLY A 358 4.14 11.63 13.57
N ILE A 359 3.94 10.64 14.43
CA ILE A 359 3.82 9.24 14.04
C ILE A 359 2.40 9.02 13.53
N ASP A 360 2.22 8.70 12.25
CA ASP A 360 0.92 8.40 11.64
C ASP A 360 0.77 6.89 11.34
N PRO A 361 -0.45 6.40 11.08
CA PRO A 361 -0.66 4.99 10.75
C PRO A 361 0.06 4.51 9.49
N GLU A 362 0.31 5.38 8.50
CA GLU A 362 1.06 5.00 7.29
C GLU A 362 2.47 4.54 7.63
N MET A 363 3.11 5.20 8.60
CA MET A 363 4.45 4.85 9.05
C MET A 363 4.55 3.41 9.56
N LEU A 364 3.45 2.81 10.04
CA LEU A 364 3.44 1.39 10.39
C LEU A 364 3.85 0.53 9.20
N GLY A 365 3.37 0.88 8.00
CA GLY A 365 3.80 0.25 6.76
C GLY A 365 5.31 0.27 6.62
N LYS A 366 5.91 1.46 6.64
CA LYS A 366 7.36 1.65 6.50
C LYS A 366 8.16 0.95 7.60
N VAL A 367 7.67 0.99 8.84
CA VAL A 367 8.36 0.40 9.99
C VAL A 367 8.34 -1.11 9.86
N PHE A 368 7.16 -1.71 9.79
CA PHE A 368 7.05 -3.15 9.78
C PHE A 368 7.59 -3.80 8.51
N GLU A 369 7.48 -3.14 7.35
CA GLU A 369 8.11 -3.59 6.11
C GLU A 369 9.64 -3.61 6.25
N ASN A 370 10.27 -2.64 6.92
CA ASN A 370 11.73 -2.60 7.05
C ASN A 370 12.30 -3.48 8.18
N LEU A 371 11.50 -3.77 9.22
CA LEU A 371 11.86 -4.77 10.25
C LEU A 371 11.99 -6.19 9.67
N ILE A 372 11.43 -6.38 8.49
CA ILE A 372 11.56 -7.61 7.75
C ILE A 372 12.92 -7.53 7.03
N ASP A 373 13.91 -8.30 7.51
CA ASP A 373 15.24 -8.49 6.89
C ASP A 373 15.15 -9.00 5.42
N TYR A 374 13.94 -9.27 4.91
CA TYR A 374 13.66 -9.71 3.54
C TYR A 374 13.59 -8.58 2.50
N ASN A 375 13.60 -7.28 2.81
CA ASN A 375 13.41 -6.26 1.75
C ASN A 375 14.44 -6.29 0.61
N LYS A 376 15.66 -6.81 0.84
CA LYS A 376 16.64 -7.01 -0.24
C LYS A 376 16.40 -8.26 -1.11
N SER A 377 15.59 -9.22 -0.63
CA SER A 377 15.26 -10.48 -1.32
C SER A 377 13.80 -10.54 -1.83
N SER A 378 12.84 -9.89 -1.17
CA SER A 378 11.41 -9.83 -1.56
C SER A 378 11.14 -8.87 -2.72
N GLY A 379 11.99 -7.85 -2.92
CA GLY A 379 11.82 -6.86 -3.99
C GLY A 379 10.58 -5.98 -3.84
N ALA A 380 9.98 -5.92 -2.64
CA ALA A 380 8.90 -5.02 -2.29
C ALA A 380 9.44 -3.63 -1.98
N PHE A 381 8.86 -2.59 -2.60
CA PHE A 381 9.24 -1.20 -2.37
C PHE A 381 8.00 -0.38 -2.01
N TYR A 382 8.10 0.42 -0.94
CA TYR A 382 7.07 1.37 -0.57
C TYR A 382 6.85 2.39 -1.70
N THR A 383 5.60 2.55 -2.11
CA THR A 383 5.22 3.50 -3.18
C THR A 383 4.92 4.86 -2.58
N PRO A 384 5.55 5.95 -3.06
CA PRO A 384 5.25 7.30 -2.56
C PRO A 384 3.77 7.64 -2.65
N ARG A 385 3.27 8.36 -1.64
CA ARG A 385 1.84 8.68 -1.51
C ARG A 385 1.29 9.43 -2.72
N GLU A 386 2.07 10.34 -3.29
CA GLU A 386 1.71 11.12 -4.47
C GLU A 386 1.45 10.21 -5.69
N ILE A 387 2.27 9.17 -5.85
CA ILE A 387 2.11 8.16 -6.90
C ILE A 387 0.85 7.33 -6.67
N VAL A 388 0.64 6.89 -5.43
CA VAL A 388 -0.53 6.09 -5.03
C VAL A 388 -1.81 6.84 -5.36
N HIS A 389 -1.97 8.08 -4.85
CA HIS A 389 -3.16 8.89 -5.09
C HIS A 389 -3.34 9.22 -6.58
N PHE A 390 -2.25 9.52 -7.30
CA PHE A 390 -2.33 9.73 -8.74
C PHE A 390 -2.89 8.50 -9.47
N MET A 391 -2.33 7.30 -9.22
CA MET A 391 -2.77 6.07 -9.87
C MET A 391 -4.23 5.73 -9.53
N CYS A 392 -4.64 5.93 -8.27
CA CYS A 392 -6.01 5.72 -7.83
C CYS A 392 -6.99 6.69 -8.53
N LYS A 393 -6.70 8.00 -8.54
CA LYS A 393 -7.50 9.00 -9.26
C LYS A 393 -7.59 8.68 -10.75
N ASN A 394 -6.47 8.31 -11.35
CA ASN A 394 -6.34 8.01 -12.77
C ASN A 394 -7.22 6.82 -13.19
N VAL A 395 -7.12 5.69 -12.48
CA VAL A 395 -7.91 4.48 -12.80
C VAL A 395 -9.38 4.63 -12.43
N LEU A 396 -9.70 5.35 -11.35
CA LEU A 396 -11.08 5.65 -10.96
C LEU A 396 -11.77 6.52 -12.03
N THR A 397 -11.09 7.56 -12.52
CA THR A 397 -11.58 8.41 -13.61
C THR A 397 -11.93 7.59 -14.84
N ARG A 398 -11.02 6.71 -15.28
CA ARG A 398 -11.22 5.84 -16.46
C ARG A 398 -12.37 4.87 -16.28
N THR A 399 -12.48 4.29 -15.09
CA THR A 399 -13.56 3.37 -14.74
C THR A 399 -14.93 4.06 -14.78
N LEU A 400 -15.01 5.30 -14.28
CA LEU A 400 -16.26 6.08 -14.34
C LEU A 400 -16.58 6.55 -15.76
N GLN A 401 -15.58 6.98 -16.53
CA GLN A 401 -15.77 7.31 -17.95
C GLN A 401 -16.32 6.11 -18.72
N GLU A 402 -15.76 4.91 -18.51
CA GLU A 402 -16.25 3.69 -19.14
C GLU A 402 -17.69 3.39 -18.69
N ARG A 403 -17.99 3.42 -17.39
CA ARG A 403 -19.31 3.02 -16.88
C ARG A 403 -20.44 4.02 -17.18
N ILE A 404 -20.13 5.33 -17.24
CA ILE A 404 -21.13 6.39 -17.39
C ILE A 404 -21.33 6.77 -18.86
N LEU A 405 -20.26 6.68 -19.69
CA LEU A 405 -20.31 7.14 -21.08
C LEU A 405 -20.48 6.00 -22.09
N HIS A 406 -20.62 4.73 -21.65
CA HIS A 406 -20.69 3.54 -22.53
C HIS A 406 -21.83 3.58 -23.55
N ASP A 407 -22.96 4.18 -23.18
CA ASP A 407 -24.17 4.19 -24.00
C ASP A 407 -24.47 5.59 -24.55
N GLU A 408 -23.81 5.93 -25.67
CA GLU A 408 -23.99 7.21 -26.39
C GLU A 408 -25.44 7.43 -26.87
N SER A 409 -26.30 6.41 -26.85
CA SER A 409 -27.69 6.52 -27.30
C SER A 409 -28.56 7.38 -26.37
N HIS A 410 -28.20 7.48 -25.09
CA HIS A 410 -28.93 8.25 -24.09
C HIS A 410 -28.51 9.72 -23.98
N LEU A 411 -27.32 10.08 -24.50
CA LEU A 411 -26.77 11.46 -24.48
C LEU A 411 -27.32 12.36 -25.60
N THR A 412 -28.27 11.86 -26.39
CA THR A 412 -28.82 12.51 -27.59
C THR A 412 -29.72 13.74 -27.32
N GLN A 413 -29.82 14.19 -26.06
CA GLN A 413 -30.50 15.43 -25.69
C GLN A 413 -29.57 16.55 -25.19
N ASP A 414 -28.28 16.27 -24.93
CA ASP A 414 -27.32 17.28 -24.50
C ASP A 414 -26.52 17.86 -25.67
N THR A 415 -26.37 19.18 -25.67
CA THR A 415 -25.64 19.94 -26.70
C THR A 415 -24.11 19.91 -26.52
N GLU A 416 -23.60 19.29 -25.47
CA GLU A 416 -22.17 19.25 -25.14
C GLU A 416 -21.46 18.02 -25.73
N SER A 417 -20.19 18.21 -26.16
CA SER A 417 -19.44 17.16 -26.85
C SER A 417 -18.96 16.05 -25.90
N PRO A 418 -18.79 14.79 -26.34
CA PRO A 418 -18.25 13.69 -25.52
C PRO A 418 -16.88 13.95 -24.85
N HIS A 419 -16.10 14.90 -25.37
CA HIS A 419 -14.85 15.32 -24.75
C HIS A 419 -15.09 16.15 -23.48
N ALA A 420 -16.12 17.00 -23.47
CA ALA A 420 -16.47 17.82 -22.31
C ALA A 420 -16.87 16.95 -21.12
N HIS A 421 -17.69 15.91 -21.32
CA HIS A 421 -18.09 15.00 -20.24
C HIS A 421 -16.90 14.17 -19.68
N LYS A 422 -15.93 13.82 -20.53
CA LYS A 422 -14.69 13.17 -20.06
C LYS A 422 -13.87 14.10 -19.17
N ASP A 423 -13.77 15.36 -19.55
CA ASP A 423 -13.08 16.41 -18.78
C ASP A 423 -13.82 16.70 -17.45
N SER A 424 -15.15 16.74 -17.46
CA SER A 424 -15.99 16.86 -16.25
C SER A 424 -15.69 15.74 -15.25
N LEU A 425 -15.64 14.48 -15.70
CA LEU A 425 -15.31 13.33 -14.83
C LEU A 425 -13.86 13.39 -14.32
N TYR A 426 -12.92 13.83 -15.16
CA TYR A 426 -11.53 14.04 -14.74
C TYR A 426 -11.44 15.11 -13.65
N ASN A 427 -12.06 16.28 -13.87
CA ASN A 427 -12.04 17.39 -12.92
C ASN A 427 -12.77 17.04 -11.61
N PHE A 428 -13.84 16.24 -11.69
CA PHE A 428 -14.53 15.69 -10.53
C PHE A 428 -13.62 14.86 -9.62
N ILE A 429 -12.86 13.93 -10.18
CA ILE A 429 -11.98 13.07 -9.38
C ILE A 429 -10.70 13.81 -8.96
N PHE A 430 -10.03 14.50 -9.88
CA PHE A 430 -8.72 15.12 -9.62
C PHE A 430 -8.81 16.39 -8.78
N TYR A 431 -9.82 17.24 -9.04
CA TYR A 431 -9.94 18.58 -8.46
C TYR A 431 -11.17 18.76 -7.57
N LYS A 432 -11.97 17.71 -7.38
CA LYS A 432 -13.18 17.72 -6.54
C LYS A 432 -14.17 18.81 -6.99
N GLN A 433 -14.24 19.03 -8.29
CA GLN A 433 -15.14 19.98 -8.91
C GLN A 433 -16.43 19.27 -9.33
N SER A 434 -17.57 19.89 -9.04
CA SER A 434 -18.89 19.39 -9.44
C SER A 434 -19.53 20.42 -10.36
N ASP A 435 -19.60 20.10 -11.64
CA ASP A 435 -20.32 20.88 -12.66
C ASP A 435 -21.74 20.34 -12.87
N ASP A 436 -22.47 20.94 -13.81
CA ASP A 436 -23.86 20.56 -14.09
C ASP A 436 -23.99 19.10 -14.53
N PHE A 437 -23.02 18.58 -15.31
CA PHE A 437 -23.01 17.17 -15.74
C PHE A 437 -22.85 16.22 -14.54
N ILE A 438 -21.91 16.51 -13.63
CA ILE A 438 -21.70 15.72 -12.42
C ILE A 438 -22.92 15.77 -11.51
N ALA A 439 -23.53 16.95 -11.33
CA ALA A 439 -24.71 17.12 -10.49
C ALA A 439 -25.92 16.33 -11.02
N GLN A 440 -26.15 16.34 -12.34
CA GLN A 440 -27.23 15.59 -12.99
C GLN A 440 -27.04 14.08 -12.88
N ASN A 441 -25.79 13.61 -12.94
CA ASN A 441 -25.44 12.18 -12.90
C ASN A 441 -25.07 11.68 -11.50
N ALA A 442 -25.23 12.49 -10.45
CA ALA A 442 -24.72 12.19 -9.11
C ALA A 442 -25.19 10.84 -8.54
N LYS A 443 -26.46 10.46 -8.78
CA LYS A 443 -27.00 9.16 -8.35
C LYS A 443 -26.35 7.99 -9.08
N GLN A 444 -26.18 8.09 -10.39
CA GLN A 444 -25.54 7.03 -11.19
C GLN A 444 -24.06 6.91 -10.83
N LEU A 445 -23.37 8.05 -10.67
CA LEU A 445 -21.99 8.10 -10.20
C LEU A 445 -21.83 7.45 -8.83
N THR A 446 -22.74 7.74 -7.89
CA THR A 446 -22.73 7.12 -6.55
C THR A 446 -22.85 5.60 -6.65
N GLN A 447 -23.80 5.09 -7.45
CA GLN A 447 -23.97 3.64 -7.67
C GLN A 447 -22.77 3.01 -8.39
N ALA A 448 -22.18 3.72 -9.36
CA ALA A 448 -21.00 3.27 -10.08
C ALA A 448 -19.79 3.17 -9.16
N ILE A 449 -19.63 4.09 -8.21
CA ILE A 449 -18.55 4.11 -7.22
C ILE A 449 -18.76 3.02 -6.16
N THR A 450 -19.95 2.91 -5.56
CA THR A 450 -20.23 1.97 -4.45
C THR A 450 -20.40 0.51 -4.86
N SER A 451 -20.36 0.20 -6.16
CA SER A 451 -20.42 -1.18 -6.69
C SER A 451 -19.07 -1.75 -7.13
N LEU A 452 -17.98 -0.97 -7.06
CA LEU A 452 -16.65 -1.41 -7.51
C LEU A 452 -16.10 -2.58 -6.67
N LYS A 453 -15.37 -3.50 -7.33
CA LYS A 453 -14.53 -4.55 -6.75
C LYS A 453 -13.08 -4.31 -7.14
N ILE A 454 -12.23 -4.06 -6.15
CA ILE A 454 -10.88 -3.54 -6.31
C ILE A 454 -9.90 -4.50 -5.64
N LEU A 455 -8.88 -4.92 -6.37
CA LEU A 455 -7.86 -5.85 -5.89
C LEU A 455 -6.45 -5.24 -5.99
N ASP A 456 -5.68 -5.37 -4.93
CA ASP A 456 -4.22 -5.29 -4.98
C ASP A 456 -3.61 -6.70 -4.80
N PRO A 457 -3.00 -7.31 -5.84
CA PRO A 457 -2.46 -8.66 -5.76
C PRO A 457 -1.08 -8.74 -5.08
N ALA A 458 -0.51 -7.59 -4.70
CA ALA A 458 0.72 -7.47 -3.93
C ALA A 458 0.56 -6.31 -2.93
N ILE A 459 -0.40 -6.48 -2.02
CA ILE A 459 -0.93 -5.38 -1.18
C ILE A 459 0.12 -4.71 -0.31
N GLY A 460 1.18 -5.42 0.09
CA GLY A 460 2.17 -4.88 1.04
C GLY A 460 1.47 -4.34 2.29
N SER A 461 1.91 -3.19 2.77
CA SER A 461 1.25 -2.47 3.87
C SER A 461 -0.12 -1.85 3.54
N GLY A 462 -0.68 -2.04 2.34
CA GLY A 462 -2.01 -1.55 1.98
C GLY A 462 -2.09 -0.14 1.40
N ALA A 463 -0.99 0.38 0.82
CA ALA A 463 -0.94 1.74 0.30
C ALA A 463 -2.00 2.04 -0.79
N PHE A 464 -2.10 1.22 -1.84
CA PHE A 464 -3.08 1.43 -2.91
C PHE A 464 -4.54 1.26 -2.46
N PRO A 465 -4.89 0.20 -1.72
CA PRO A 465 -6.21 0.10 -1.10
C PRO A 465 -6.60 1.30 -0.24
N MET A 466 -5.70 1.81 0.60
CA MET A 466 -5.94 3.00 1.42
C MET A 466 -6.09 4.27 0.58
N GLY A 467 -5.25 4.46 -0.43
CA GLY A 467 -5.38 5.57 -1.37
C GLY A 467 -6.72 5.54 -2.11
N MET A 468 -7.11 4.36 -2.60
CA MET A 468 -8.39 4.18 -3.29
C MET A 468 -9.59 4.45 -2.37
N LEU A 469 -9.56 3.98 -1.12
CA LEU A 469 -10.56 4.28 -0.11
C LEU A 469 -10.72 5.80 0.07
N SER A 470 -9.60 6.53 0.20
CA SER A 470 -9.60 7.99 0.32
C SER A 470 -10.25 8.66 -0.89
N GLU A 471 -9.84 8.28 -2.10
CA GLU A 471 -10.36 8.90 -3.33
C GLU A 471 -11.85 8.62 -3.53
N ILE A 472 -12.33 7.42 -3.20
CA ILE A 472 -13.75 7.05 -3.24
C ILE A 472 -14.55 7.89 -2.23
N LEU A 473 -14.09 8.00 -0.99
CA LEU A 473 -14.78 8.79 0.04
C LEU A 473 -14.87 10.26 -0.32
N GLU A 474 -13.78 10.82 -0.85
CA GLU A 474 -13.76 12.20 -1.34
C GLU A 474 -14.70 12.42 -2.52
N ALA A 475 -14.78 11.46 -3.46
CA ALA A 475 -15.72 11.52 -4.56
C ALA A 475 -17.18 11.49 -4.06
N LEU A 476 -17.51 10.61 -3.11
CA LEU A 476 -18.85 10.54 -2.51
C LEU A 476 -19.20 11.83 -1.76
N HIS A 477 -18.26 12.42 -1.02
CA HIS A 477 -18.46 13.70 -0.35
C HIS A 477 -18.65 14.85 -1.35
N THR A 478 -17.94 14.82 -2.48
CA THR A 478 -18.09 15.82 -3.55
C THR A 478 -19.46 15.72 -4.22
N LEU A 479 -19.98 14.50 -4.43
CA LEU A 479 -21.33 14.28 -4.97
C LEU A 479 -22.44 14.70 -4.00
N ASN A 480 -22.20 14.53 -2.70
CA ASN A 480 -23.15 14.93 -1.67
C ASN A 480 -22.45 15.63 -0.50
N PRO A 481 -22.26 16.96 -0.59
CA PRO A 481 -21.63 17.75 0.48
C PRO A 481 -22.45 17.78 1.79
N SER A 482 -23.71 17.34 1.79
CA SER A 482 -24.56 17.30 2.98
C SER A 482 -24.34 16.05 3.86
N LEU A 483 -23.55 15.08 3.38
CA LEU A 483 -23.21 13.87 4.14
C LEU A 483 -22.60 14.25 5.49
N GLN A 484 -23.20 13.73 6.55
CA GLN A 484 -22.70 13.94 7.90
C GLN A 484 -21.50 13.03 8.16
N LYS A 485 -20.73 13.33 9.21
CA LYS A 485 -19.57 12.51 9.61
C LYS A 485 -19.93 11.03 9.80
N GLN A 486 -21.11 10.75 10.34
CA GLN A 486 -21.62 9.39 10.53
C GLN A 486 -21.90 8.66 9.21
N ASP A 487 -22.38 9.37 8.18
CA ASP A 487 -22.58 8.77 6.86
C ASP A 487 -21.25 8.44 6.18
N LEU A 488 -20.25 9.31 6.31
CA LEU A 488 -18.91 9.06 5.77
C LEU A 488 -18.25 7.86 6.47
N ALA A 489 -18.38 7.74 7.78
CA ALA A 489 -17.92 6.57 8.53
C ALA A 489 -18.64 5.28 8.09
N ARG A 490 -19.95 5.34 7.83
CA ARG A 490 -20.71 4.21 7.28
C ARG A 490 -20.20 3.81 5.90
N TYR A 491 -20.06 4.76 4.97
CA TYR A 491 -19.52 4.49 3.64
C TYR A 491 -18.11 3.89 3.72
N LYS A 492 -17.25 4.43 4.59
CA LYS A 492 -15.89 3.91 4.79
C LYS A 492 -15.91 2.43 5.17
N ARG A 493 -16.75 2.05 6.13
CA ARG A 493 -16.95 0.64 6.51
C ARG A 493 -17.44 -0.20 5.34
N GLU A 494 -18.49 0.24 4.66
CA GLU A 494 -19.06 -0.48 3.50
C GLU A 494 -18.03 -0.69 2.38
N ILE A 495 -17.20 0.33 2.08
CA ILE A 495 -16.14 0.24 1.07
C ILE A 495 -15.10 -0.82 1.47
N ILE A 496 -14.62 -0.77 2.72
CA ILE A 496 -13.61 -1.71 3.24
C ILE A 496 -14.17 -3.15 3.23
N GLU A 497 -15.43 -3.32 3.67
CA GLU A 497 -16.06 -4.64 3.82
C GLU A 497 -16.52 -5.24 2.49
N GLN A 498 -16.81 -4.42 1.46
CA GLN A 498 -17.46 -4.91 0.25
C GLN A 498 -16.66 -4.70 -1.03
N GLN A 499 -15.72 -3.76 -1.07
CA GLN A 499 -15.10 -3.33 -2.33
C GLN A 499 -13.60 -3.62 -2.41
N ILE A 500 -12.89 -3.61 -1.29
CA ILE A 500 -11.42 -3.67 -1.26
C ILE A 500 -10.93 -5.08 -0.92
N TYR A 501 -10.00 -5.58 -1.72
CA TYR A 501 -9.40 -6.92 -1.60
C TYR A 501 -7.88 -6.83 -1.80
N GLY A 502 -7.14 -7.71 -1.14
CA GLY A 502 -5.69 -7.67 -1.12
C GLY A 502 -5.06 -9.04 -0.89
N ILE A 503 -3.96 -9.31 -1.59
CA ILE A 503 -3.18 -10.53 -1.41
C ILE A 503 -1.71 -10.16 -1.26
N ASP A 504 -1.04 -10.84 -0.34
CA ASP A 504 0.41 -10.81 -0.23
C ASP A 504 0.93 -12.20 0.08
N ILE A 505 2.16 -12.51 -0.37
CA ILE A 505 2.81 -13.75 0.02
C ILE A 505 3.28 -13.69 1.48
N ASP A 506 3.52 -12.48 1.99
CA ASP A 506 3.95 -12.22 3.35
C ASP A 506 2.76 -12.02 4.30
N ALA A 507 2.64 -12.90 5.30
CA ALA A 507 1.62 -12.79 6.35
C ALA A 507 1.74 -11.48 7.13
N ASP A 508 2.97 -10.97 7.30
CA ASP A 508 3.20 -9.75 8.06
C ASP A 508 2.66 -8.52 7.32
N ALA A 509 2.84 -8.45 5.99
CA ALA A 509 2.25 -7.43 5.14
C ALA A 509 0.72 -7.36 5.32
N ILE A 510 0.07 -8.53 5.32
CA ILE A 510 -1.37 -8.66 5.55
C ILE A 510 -1.79 -8.08 6.91
N GLU A 511 -1.09 -8.43 7.99
CA GLU A 511 -1.42 -7.93 9.32
C GLU A 511 -1.22 -6.41 9.44
N ILE A 512 -0.20 -5.85 8.78
CA ILE A 512 0.02 -4.40 8.73
C ILE A 512 -1.11 -3.70 7.97
N ALA A 513 -1.52 -4.24 6.82
CA ALA A 513 -2.64 -3.72 6.06
C ALA A 513 -3.91 -3.71 6.93
N LYS A 514 -4.24 -4.84 7.58
CA LYS A 514 -5.38 -4.94 8.50
C LYS A 514 -5.34 -3.88 9.61
N LEU A 515 -4.19 -3.71 10.26
CA LEU A 515 -3.96 -2.70 11.30
C LEU A 515 -4.23 -1.27 10.79
N ARG A 516 -3.73 -0.92 9.60
CA ARG A 516 -3.94 0.40 9.00
C ARG A 516 -5.42 0.65 8.68
N PHE A 517 -6.10 -0.34 8.11
CA PHE A 517 -7.53 -0.24 7.83
C PHE A 517 -8.36 -0.06 9.10
N TRP A 518 -8.05 -0.80 10.17
CA TRP A 518 -8.71 -0.64 11.47
C TRP A 518 -8.50 0.75 12.09
N LEU A 519 -7.26 1.26 12.05
CA LEU A 519 -6.97 2.62 12.51
C LEU A 519 -7.76 3.65 11.69
N SER A 520 -7.86 3.47 10.38
CA SER A 520 -8.62 4.37 9.51
C SER A 520 -10.10 4.44 9.89
N ILE A 521 -10.71 3.33 10.32
CA ILE A 521 -12.11 3.28 10.76
C ILE A 521 -12.25 4.01 12.10
N ALA A 522 -11.36 3.72 13.06
CA ALA A 522 -11.39 4.32 14.38
C ALA A 522 -11.28 5.86 14.33
N VAL A 523 -10.54 6.41 13.36
CA VAL A 523 -10.37 7.86 13.15
C VAL A 523 -11.68 8.61 12.91
N ASP A 524 -12.62 8.04 12.18
CA ASP A 524 -13.83 8.76 11.78
C ASP A 524 -15.00 8.56 12.76
N GLU A 525 -14.86 7.62 13.69
CA GLU A 525 -15.86 7.36 14.72
C GLU A 525 -15.69 8.24 15.96
N ASP A 526 -16.80 8.70 16.51
CA ASP A 526 -16.84 9.41 17.81
C ASP A 526 -16.98 8.41 18.95
N THR A 527 -17.78 7.36 18.72
CA THR A 527 -17.97 6.23 19.64
C THR A 527 -17.37 4.96 19.03
N PRO A 528 -16.63 4.17 19.80
CA PRO A 528 -16.05 2.93 19.32
C PRO A 528 -17.15 1.95 18.89
N SER A 529 -16.91 1.28 17.77
CA SER A 529 -17.68 0.12 17.38
C SER A 529 -16.75 -1.03 16.98
N PRO A 530 -17.23 -2.29 17.01
CA PRO A 530 -16.37 -3.43 16.72
C PRO A 530 -15.69 -3.29 15.36
N LEU A 531 -14.40 -3.65 15.32
CA LEU A 531 -13.64 -3.61 14.08
C LEU A 531 -14.12 -4.74 13.15
N PRO A 532 -14.26 -4.47 11.84
CA PRO A 532 -14.63 -5.50 10.89
C PRO A 532 -13.54 -6.57 10.82
N ASN A 533 -13.96 -7.81 10.60
CA ASN A 533 -13.03 -8.88 10.31
C ASN A 533 -12.60 -8.78 8.83
N LEU A 534 -11.30 -8.67 8.59
CA LEU A 534 -10.72 -8.47 7.27
C LEU A 534 -10.12 -9.76 6.68
N ASP A 535 -10.24 -10.89 7.38
CA ASP A 535 -9.93 -12.21 6.80
C ASP A 535 -10.77 -12.44 5.53
N PHE A 536 -10.29 -13.24 4.58
CA PHE A 536 -10.95 -13.43 3.26
C PHE A 536 -11.09 -12.15 2.42
N LYS A 537 -10.63 -10.99 2.89
CA LYS A 537 -10.40 -9.77 2.09
C LYS A 537 -8.92 -9.54 1.88
N PHE A 538 -8.16 -9.59 2.97
CA PHE A 538 -6.70 -9.55 2.99
C PHE A 538 -6.18 -10.93 3.35
N MET A 539 -5.60 -11.60 2.35
CA MET A 539 -5.24 -13.01 2.44
C MET A 539 -3.76 -13.21 2.16
N GLN A 540 -3.13 -14.09 2.94
CA GLN A 540 -1.81 -14.59 2.61
C GLN A 540 -1.93 -15.60 1.46
N GLY A 541 -1.09 -15.45 0.44
CA GLY A 541 -1.10 -16.32 -0.73
C GLY A 541 -0.04 -15.96 -1.76
N ASN A 542 0.50 -16.95 -2.47
CA ASN A 542 1.22 -16.66 -3.71
C ASN A 542 0.22 -16.28 -4.81
N ALA A 543 0.12 -14.97 -5.06
CA ALA A 543 -0.82 -14.36 -6.00
C ALA A 543 -0.67 -14.81 -7.45
N LEU A 544 0.44 -15.44 -7.84
CA LEU A 544 0.73 -15.86 -9.22
C LEU A 544 0.33 -17.30 -9.55
N ILE A 545 0.13 -18.14 -8.53
CA ILE A 545 -0.06 -19.59 -8.71
C ILE A 545 -1.45 -19.98 -8.24
N GLU A 546 -2.22 -20.66 -9.10
CA GLU A 546 -3.49 -21.33 -8.77
C GLU A 546 -3.52 -22.80 -9.25
N SER A 547 -2.38 -23.28 -9.74
CA SER A 547 -2.26 -24.58 -10.41
C SER A 547 -1.13 -25.39 -9.77
N ILE A 548 -1.29 -26.71 -9.78
CA ILE A 548 -0.26 -27.65 -9.36
C ILE A 548 0.24 -28.37 -10.61
N ASN A 549 1.54 -28.32 -10.87
CA ASN A 549 2.16 -28.93 -12.05
C ASN A 549 1.49 -28.51 -13.38
N GLY A 550 1.01 -27.26 -13.47
CA GLY A 550 0.30 -26.74 -14.64
C GLY A 550 -1.14 -27.23 -14.81
N ILE A 551 -1.68 -27.95 -13.81
CA ILE A 551 -3.09 -28.37 -13.76
C ILE A 551 -3.82 -27.44 -12.80
N GLU A 552 -4.82 -26.74 -13.30
CA GLU A 552 -5.67 -25.86 -12.48
C GLU A 552 -6.39 -26.65 -11.40
N ILE A 553 -6.38 -26.10 -10.18
CA ILE A 553 -7.07 -26.70 -9.04
C ILE A 553 -8.58 -26.50 -9.20
N ILE A 554 -9.00 -25.26 -9.46
CA ILE A 554 -10.38 -24.91 -9.75
C ILE A 554 -10.43 -24.32 -11.17
N PRO A 555 -10.82 -25.10 -12.19
CA PRO A 555 -10.96 -24.60 -13.55
C PRO A 555 -12.02 -23.53 -13.62
N SER A 556 -11.78 -22.53 -14.45
CA SER A 556 -12.57 -21.31 -14.46
C SER A 556 -13.83 -21.38 -15.35
N ASP A 557 -13.96 -22.44 -16.18
CA ASP A 557 -15.04 -22.70 -17.16
C ASP A 557 -16.39 -23.11 -16.49
N LEU A 558 -16.70 -22.51 -15.34
CA LEU A 558 -17.86 -22.75 -14.46
C LEU A 558 -19.22 -22.41 -15.12
N ASN A 559 -19.21 -21.69 -16.25
CA ASN A 559 -20.39 -21.28 -17.01
C ASN A 559 -20.54 -21.97 -18.37
N ALA A 560 -19.75 -23.01 -18.67
CA ALA A 560 -19.99 -23.79 -19.89
C ALA A 560 -21.38 -24.46 -19.81
N PRO A 561 -22.28 -24.29 -20.80
CA PRO A 561 -23.56 -24.99 -20.79
C PRO A 561 -23.30 -26.50 -20.66
N GLN A 562 -24.09 -27.17 -19.82
CA GLN A 562 -24.00 -28.60 -19.45
C GLN A 562 -23.97 -29.60 -20.64
N HIS A 563 -24.06 -29.13 -21.88
CA HIS A 563 -24.05 -29.97 -23.07
C HIS A 563 -23.25 -29.31 -24.20
N GLN A 564 -21.97 -29.64 -24.32
CA GLN A 564 -21.32 -29.68 -25.63
C GLN A 564 -21.49 -31.08 -26.21
N LYS A 565 -22.21 -31.15 -27.34
CA LYS A 565 -22.18 -32.32 -28.21
C LYS A 565 -20.93 -32.22 -29.07
N ASP A 566 -20.12 -33.26 -29.08
CA ASP A 566 -19.07 -33.39 -30.09
C ASP A 566 -19.70 -33.52 -31.50
N LEU A 567 -18.88 -33.45 -32.55
CA LEU A 567 -19.26 -33.63 -33.96
C LEU A 567 -19.96 -34.98 -34.25
N TRP A 568 -20.04 -35.88 -33.27
CA TRP A 568 -20.65 -37.21 -33.36
C TRP A 568 -21.85 -37.39 -32.41
N GLY A 569 -22.34 -36.32 -31.79
CA GLY A 569 -23.57 -36.32 -31.00
C GLY A 569 -23.46 -36.93 -29.61
N LYS A 570 -22.25 -37.19 -29.09
CA LYS A 570 -22.05 -37.61 -27.70
C LYS A 570 -22.01 -36.39 -26.79
N THR A 571 -22.84 -36.39 -25.76
CA THR A 571 -22.78 -35.44 -24.64
C THR A 571 -21.57 -35.79 -23.76
N SER A 572 -20.54 -34.94 -23.77
CA SER A 572 -19.45 -35.03 -22.78
C SER A 572 -19.78 -34.16 -21.57
N ASN A 573 -19.97 -34.77 -20.40
CA ASN A 573 -20.03 -34.06 -19.10
C ASN A 573 -18.61 -33.71 -18.62
N ALA A 574 -17.77 -33.10 -19.46
CA ALA A 574 -16.36 -32.90 -19.12
C ALA A 574 -16.10 -31.66 -18.23
N ASN A 575 -17.03 -30.69 -18.20
CA ASN A 575 -16.84 -29.42 -17.49
C ASN A 575 -18.04 -29.13 -16.57
N ALA A 576 -18.32 -30.01 -15.60
CA ALA A 576 -19.20 -29.64 -14.50
C ALA A 576 -18.48 -28.61 -13.62
N SER A 577 -19.13 -27.46 -13.38
CA SER A 577 -18.64 -26.44 -12.47
C SER A 577 -18.32 -27.04 -11.10
N LEU A 578 -17.10 -26.83 -10.58
CA LEU A 578 -16.74 -27.22 -9.20
C LEU A 578 -17.53 -26.41 -8.16
N PHE A 579 -18.10 -25.27 -8.57
CA PHE A 579 -18.95 -24.40 -7.76
C PHE A 579 -20.23 -24.07 -8.53
N ASP A 580 -21.36 -24.67 -8.14
CA ASP A 580 -22.64 -24.19 -8.66
C ASP A 580 -23.03 -22.84 -8.01
N LYS A 581 -24.11 -22.22 -8.52
CA LYS A 581 -24.62 -20.96 -7.96
C LYS A 581 -25.01 -21.10 -6.48
N SER A 582 -25.45 -22.28 -6.06
CA SER A 582 -25.85 -22.55 -4.68
C SER A 582 -24.65 -22.54 -3.74
N GLN A 583 -23.56 -23.23 -4.11
CA GLN A 583 -22.31 -23.22 -3.34
C GLN A 583 -21.67 -21.84 -3.30
N THR A 584 -21.73 -21.08 -4.40
CA THR A 584 -21.23 -19.70 -4.43
C THR A 584 -21.99 -18.81 -3.44
N HIS A 585 -23.32 -18.85 -3.45
CA HIS A 585 -24.14 -18.10 -2.48
C HIS A 585 -23.89 -18.58 -1.04
N LYS A 586 -23.66 -19.88 -0.83
CA LYS A 586 -23.33 -20.43 0.48
C LYS A 586 -21.97 -19.91 0.98
N LEU A 587 -20.94 -19.90 0.12
CA LEU A 587 -19.63 -19.32 0.47
C LEU A 587 -19.74 -17.82 0.77
N GLU A 588 -20.48 -17.07 -0.04
CA GLU A 588 -20.74 -15.65 0.19
C GLU A 588 -21.40 -15.42 1.56
N ALA A 589 -22.44 -16.19 1.88
CA ALA A 589 -23.12 -16.11 3.16
C ALA A 589 -22.20 -16.47 4.34
N LEU A 590 -21.34 -17.48 4.19
CA LEU A 590 -20.36 -17.85 5.21
C LEU A 590 -19.30 -16.77 5.42
N PHE A 591 -18.79 -16.15 4.35
CA PHE A 591 -17.85 -15.04 4.46
C PHE A 591 -18.48 -13.83 5.12
N LEU A 592 -19.71 -13.46 4.74
CA LEU A 592 -20.46 -12.37 5.39
C LEU A 592 -20.69 -12.66 6.88
N GLN A 593 -21.11 -13.88 7.23
CA GLN A 593 -21.26 -14.29 8.63
C GLN A 593 -19.93 -14.27 9.39
N TYR A 594 -18.82 -14.57 8.73
CA TYR A 594 -17.48 -14.53 9.32
C TYR A 594 -17.02 -13.09 9.64
N TYR A 595 -17.59 -12.10 8.96
CA TYR A 595 -17.34 -10.68 9.21
C TYR A 595 -18.02 -10.14 10.47
N GLU A 596 -19.06 -10.83 10.95
CA GLU A 596 -19.78 -10.42 12.14
C GLU A 596 -18.91 -10.53 13.41
N PRO A 597 -18.90 -9.52 14.30
CA PRO A 597 -18.05 -9.50 15.49
C PRO A 597 -18.28 -10.68 16.45
N ASN A 598 -19.52 -11.19 16.53
CA ASN A 598 -19.92 -12.26 17.43
C ASN A 598 -20.05 -13.63 16.73
N ALA A 599 -19.43 -13.77 15.56
CA ALA A 599 -19.49 -15.00 14.77
C ALA A 599 -18.85 -16.19 15.49
N GLN A 600 -19.43 -17.38 15.34
CA GLN A 600 -18.79 -18.63 15.76
C GLN A 600 -17.69 -19.02 14.78
N LYS A 601 -16.58 -18.27 14.78
CA LYS A 601 -15.49 -18.37 13.79
C LYS A 601 -14.99 -19.81 13.61
N ALA A 602 -14.81 -20.57 14.69
CA ALA A 602 -14.37 -21.96 14.61
C ALA A 602 -15.33 -22.87 13.81
N GLN A 603 -16.65 -22.68 13.99
CA GLN A 603 -17.67 -23.39 13.22
C GLN A 603 -17.64 -22.95 11.75
N LEU A 604 -17.64 -21.65 11.48
CA LEU A 604 -17.61 -21.11 10.12
C LEU A 604 -16.36 -21.57 9.35
N LYS A 605 -15.18 -21.58 10.00
CA LYS A 605 -13.95 -22.15 9.42
C LYS A 605 -14.12 -23.61 9.03
N ALA A 606 -14.75 -24.41 9.88
CA ALA A 606 -15.00 -25.83 9.59
C ALA A 606 -15.95 -26.00 8.39
N GLU A 607 -16.98 -25.16 8.26
CA GLU A 607 -17.90 -25.18 7.12
C GLU A 607 -17.22 -24.75 5.81
N ILE A 608 -16.39 -23.71 5.84
CA ILE A 608 -15.60 -23.27 4.67
C ILE A 608 -14.61 -24.37 4.25
N LEU A 609 -13.91 -25.00 5.21
CA LEU A 609 -13.02 -26.13 4.93
C LEU A 609 -13.77 -27.33 4.34
N ALA A 610 -15.00 -27.59 4.77
CA ALA A 610 -15.82 -28.67 4.20
C ALA A 610 -16.12 -28.41 2.72
N ILE A 611 -16.53 -27.18 2.37
CA ILE A 611 -16.77 -26.79 0.96
C ILE A 611 -15.48 -26.89 0.13
N MET A 612 -14.35 -26.46 0.67
CA MET A 612 -13.04 -26.61 0.00
C MET A 612 -12.71 -28.09 -0.24
N LYS A 613 -12.94 -28.94 0.76
CA LYS A 613 -12.69 -30.38 0.65
C LYS A 613 -13.56 -31.03 -0.42
N GLU A 614 -14.85 -30.70 -0.45
CA GLU A 614 -15.79 -31.17 -1.47
C GLU A 614 -15.31 -30.80 -2.88
N ALA A 615 -14.90 -29.55 -3.10
CA ALA A 615 -14.37 -29.10 -4.39
C ALA A 615 -13.09 -29.84 -4.78
N PHE A 616 -12.18 -30.08 -3.83
CA PHE A 616 -10.95 -30.82 -4.09
C PHE A 616 -11.21 -32.29 -4.39
N ASP A 617 -12.16 -32.92 -3.70
CA ASP A 617 -12.53 -34.32 -3.93
C ASP A 617 -13.18 -34.52 -5.30
N GLU A 618 -14.06 -33.60 -5.73
CA GLU A 618 -14.62 -33.64 -7.08
C GLU A 618 -13.52 -33.42 -8.13
N ARG A 619 -12.56 -32.53 -7.87
CA ARG A 619 -11.42 -32.35 -8.76
C ARG A 619 -10.55 -33.61 -8.86
N ILE A 620 -10.30 -34.30 -7.75
CA ILE A 620 -9.56 -35.56 -7.72
C ILE A 620 -10.29 -36.62 -8.56
N LYS A 621 -11.60 -36.72 -8.42
CA LYS A 621 -12.43 -37.66 -9.18
C LYS A 621 -12.37 -37.39 -10.69
N GLN A 622 -12.45 -36.13 -11.13
CA GLN A 622 -12.25 -35.76 -12.54
C GLN A 622 -10.87 -36.18 -13.07
N ILE A 623 -9.83 -36.04 -12.25
CA ILE A 623 -8.48 -36.47 -12.60
C ILE A 623 -8.38 -38.00 -12.69
N ASP A 624 -9.03 -38.74 -11.79
CA ASP A 624 -9.10 -40.20 -11.86
C ASP A 624 -9.79 -40.69 -13.14
N GLU A 625 -10.90 -40.06 -13.53
CA GLU A 625 -11.58 -40.33 -14.80
C GLU A 625 -10.66 -40.07 -16.01
N ASN A 626 -9.89 -38.97 -15.97
CA ASN A 626 -8.89 -38.67 -16.99
C ASN A 626 -7.77 -39.72 -17.05
N ILE A 627 -7.26 -40.18 -15.91
CA ILE A 627 -6.26 -41.27 -15.84
C ILE A 627 -6.83 -42.55 -16.44
N GLN A 628 -8.07 -42.92 -16.10
CA GLN A 628 -8.74 -44.12 -16.62
C GLN A 628 -8.92 -44.04 -18.14
N SER A 629 -9.37 -42.90 -18.66
CA SER A 629 -9.51 -42.64 -20.10
C SER A 629 -8.18 -42.77 -20.84
N ILE A 630 -7.10 -42.22 -20.27
CA ILE A 630 -5.74 -42.37 -20.83
C ILE A 630 -5.32 -43.84 -20.85
N LYS A 631 -5.50 -44.57 -19.74
CA LYS A 631 -5.15 -46.00 -19.64
C LYS A 631 -5.96 -46.88 -20.59
N ALA A 632 -7.21 -46.52 -20.86
CA ALA A 632 -8.09 -47.25 -21.80
C ALA A 632 -7.65 -47.12 -23.27
N ASN A 633 -6.82 -46.14 -23.62
CA ASN A 633 -6.34 -45.91 -24.99
C ASN A 633 -4.80 -45.86 -25.05
N PRO A 634 -4.10 -46.99 -24.90
CA PRO A 634 -2.64 -47.04 -24.86
C PRO A 634 -2.01 -46.67 -26.22
N LYS A 635 -0.97 -45.83 -26.20
CA LYS A 635 -0.25 -45.44 -27.43
C LYS A 635 0.63 -46.58 -27.94
N SER A 636 0.79 -46.67 -29.26
CA SER A 636 1.54 -47.77 -29.89
C SER A 636 3.05 -47.49 -29.98
N LYS A 637 3.47 -46.23 -30.16
CA LYS A 637 4.88 -45.85 -30.30
C LYS A 637 5.57 -45.64 -28.94
N PRO A 638 6.84 -46.05 -28.76
CA PRO A 638 7.57 -45.90 -27.49
C PRO A 638 7.55 -44.46 -26.94
N LYS A 639 7.97 -43.46 -27.73
CA LYS A 639 7.97 -42.04 -27.32
C LYS A 639 6.58 -41.52 -26.91
N GLU A 640 5.52 -42.06 -27.49
CA GLU A 640 4.14 -41.66 -27.15
C GLU A 640 3.66 -42.35 -25.88
N ARG A 641 4.11 -43.59 -25.61
CA ARG A 641 3.87 -44.29 -24.33
C ARG A 641 4.59 -43.60 -23.18
N ASP A 642 5.84 -43.18 -23.39
CA ASP A 642 6.62 -42.48 -22.37
C ASP A 642 5.90 -41.18 -21.97
N LYS A 643 5.48 -40.36 -22.94
CA LYS A 643 4.66 -39.15 -22.70
C LYS A 643 3.32 -39.47 -22.02
N GLN A 644 2.69 -40.58 -22.37
CA GLN A 644 1.45 -41.02 -21.74
C GLN A 644 1.67 -41.38 -20.26
N GLN A 645 2.76 -42.08 -19.96
CA GLN A 645 3.15 -42.44 -18.61
C GLN A 645 3.54 -41.21 -17.77
N GLU A 646 4.30 -40.28 -18.34
CA GLU A 646 4.64 -38.99 -17.72
C GLU A 646 3.38 -38.20 -17.34
N LYS A 647 2.39 -38.14 -18.24
CA LYS A 647 1.11 -37.47 -17.97
C LYS A 647 0.31 -38.13 -16.84
N ILE A 648 0.31 -39.47 -16.77
CA ILE A 648 -0.32 -40.20 -15.65
C ILE A 648 0.40 -39.88 -14.34
N LEU A 649 1.74 -39.90 -14.33
CA LEU A 649 2.54 -39.55 -13.14
C LEU A 649 2.28 -38.11 -12.69
N GLN A 650 2.16 -37.18 -13.63
CA GLN A 650 1.80 -35.79 -13.34
C GLN A 650 0.43 -35.68 -12.65
N TYR A 651 -0.58 -36.43 -13.12
CA TYR A 651 -1.90 -36.48 -12.48
C TYR A 651 -1.89 -37.15 -11.10
N GLU A 652 -1.12 -38.22 -10.92
CA GLU A 652 -0.96 -38.85 -9.60
C GLU A 652 -0.26 -37.90 -8.60
N SER A 653 0.79 -37.20 -9.03
CA SER A 653 1.44 -36.15 -8.23
C SER A 653 0.46 -35.05 -7.87
N PHE A 654 -0.30 -34.55 -8.85
CA PHE A 654 -1.32 -33.51 -8.63
C PHE A 654 -2.30 -33.90 -7.51
N LYS A 655 -2.82 -35.14 -7.51
CA LYS A 655 -3.73 -35.60 -6.44
C LYS A 655 -3.07 -35.61 -5.06
N HIS A 656 -1.81 -36.01 -4.97
CA HIS A 656 -1.06 -36.01 -3.72
C HIS A 656 -0.80 -34.59 -3.21
N ASP A 657 -0.34 -33.71 -4.10
CA ASP A 657 -0.04 -32.32 -3.81
C ASP A 657 -1.30 -31.54 -3.42
N LEU A 658 -2.44 -31.82 -4.06
CA LEU A 658 -3.74 -31.21 -3.73
C LEU A 658 -4.22 -31.59 -2.32
N ASN A 659 -4.03 -32.85 -1.91
CA ASN A 659 -4.33 -33.27 -0.53
C ASN A 659 -3.38 -32.62 0.48
N THR A 660 -2.11 -32.46 0.11
CA THR A 660 -1.11 -31.77 0.95
C THR A 660 -1.48 -30.29 1.12
N LEU A 661 -1.92 -29.64 0.04
CA LEU A 661 -2.42 -28.26 0.09
C LEU A 661 -3.65 -28.11 0.97
N PHE A 662 -4.62 -29.03 0.89
CA PHE A 662 -5.79 -29.00 1.78
C PHE A 662 -5.40 -29.08 3.26
N LYS A 663 -4.44 -29.98 3.57
CA LYS A 663 -3.90 -30.11 4.92
C LYS A 663 -3.23 -28.80 5.36
N ASP A 664 -2.46 -28.18 4.47
CA ASP A 664 -1.79 -26.90 4.71
C ASP A 664 -2.79 -25.79 5.06
N TYR A 665 -3.83 -25.60 4.25
CA TYR A 665 -4.91 -24.64 4.52
C TYR A 665 -5.61 -24.91 5.85
N LYS A 666 -5.85 -26.18 6.18
CA LYS A 666 -6.47 -26.56 7.46
C LYS A 666 -5.56 -26.26 8.66
N GLU A 667 -4.28 -26.57 8.56
CA GLU A 667 -3.32 -26.42 9.67
C GLU A 667 -2.94 -24.96 9.91
N HIS A 668 -2.96 -24.12 8.87
CA HIS A 668 -2.57 -22.71 8.92
C HIS A 668 -3.75 -21.74 8.75
N ASN A 669 -4.99 -22.17 9.06
CA ASN A 669 -6.17 -21.30 9.04
C ASN A 669 -6.36 -20.50 7.74
N PHE A 670 -6.22 -21.17 6.58
CA PHE A 670 -6.28 -20.59 5.24
C PHE A 670 -5.08 -19.73 4.80
N HIS A 671 -4.08 -19.53 5.66
CA HIS A 671 -2.87 -18.76 5.35
C HIS A 671 -1.77 -19.68 4.81
N THR A 672 -1.31 -19.44 3.58
CA THR A 672 -0.23 -20.23 2.97
C THR A 672 0.57 -19.37 2.00
N ASP A 673 1.88 -19.60 1.91
CA ASP A 673 2.77 -18.95 0.93
C ASP A 673 2.89 -19.73 -0.38
N LYS A 674 2.22 -20.89 -0.49
CA LYS A 674 2.36 -21.81 -1.63
C LYS A 674 1.62 -21.34 -2.88
N LEU A 675 0.33 -21.06 -2.75
CA LEU A 675 -0.58 -20.65 -3.84
C LEU A 675 -1.84 -20.00 -3.27
N PHE A 676 -2.54 -19.22 -4.10
CA PHE A 676 -3.81 -18.59 -3.71
C PHE A 676 -4.95 -19.07 -4.61
N LEU A 677 -6.10 -19.45 -4.02
CA LEU A 677 -7.27 -19.93 -4.76
C LEU A 677 -8.28 -18.81 -4.98
N TYR A 678 -8.04 -17.95 -5.96
CA TYR A 678 -8.93 -16.82 -6.31
C TYR A 678 -10.34 -17.31 -6.58
N ARG A 679 -10.49 -18.38 -7.38
CA ARG A 679 -11.79 -18.93 -7.75
C ARG A 679 -12.56 -19.56 -6.57
N PHE A 680 -11.89 -19.81 -5.44
CA PHE A 680 -12.52 -20.23 -4.19
C PHE A 680 -12.85 -19.04 -3.29
N PHE A 681 -11.81 -18.30 -2.86
CA PHE A 681 -11.94 -17.24 -1.87
C PHE A 681 -12.74 -16.04 -2.39
N PHE A 682 -12.69 -15.80 -3.70
CA PHE A 682 -13.42 -14.72 -4.37
C PHE A 682 -14.48 -15.24 -5.34
N ALA A 683 -15.00 -16.46 -5.12
CA ALA A 683 -16.07 -17.03 -5.94
C ALA A 683 -17.25 -16.07 -6.21
N PRO A 684 -17.74 -15.26 -5.24
CA PRO A 684 -18.83 -14.32 -5.49
C PRO A 684 -18.47 -13.19 -6.48
N ILE A 685 -17.21 -12.79 -6.53
CA ILE A 685 -16.71 -11.78 -7.48
C ILE A 685 -16.63 -12.38 -8.89
N PHE A 686 -16.14 -13.61 -9.00
CA PHE A 686 -16.08 -14.30 -10.30
C PHE A 686 -17.45 -14.69 -10.85
N ALA A 687 -18.44 -14.92 -9.97
CA ALA A 687 -19.83 -15.05 -10.39
C ALA A 687 -20.38 -13.78 -11.07
N GLN A 688 -19.77 -12.62 -10.80
CA GLN A 688 -20.07 -11.33 -11.44
C GLN A 688 -19.07 -10.95 -12.54
N GLY A 689 -18.16 -11.87 -12.90
CA GLY A 689 -17.26 -11.74 -14.04
C GLY A 689 -15.83 -11.32 -13.71
N GLY A 690 -15.49 -11.05 -12.45
CA GLY A 690 -14.12 -10.68 -12.01
C GLY A 690 -14.05 -9.29 -11.37
N PHE A 691 -12.83 -8.78 -11.19
CA PHE A 691 -12.57 -7.47 -10.57
C PHE A 691 -12.74 -6.32 -11.54
N ASP A 692 -13.25 -5.18 -11.06
CA ASP A 692 -13.37 -3.93 -11.81
C ASP A 692 -12.03 -3.25 -12.02
N ILE A 693 -11.25 -3.19 -10.95
CA ILE A 693 -9.97 -2.49 -10.89
C ILE A 693 -8.97 -3.42 -10.24
N ILE A 694 -7.82 -3.58 -10.88
CA ILE A 694 -6.64 -4.16 -10.25
C ILE A 694 -5.55 -3.10 -10.27
N ILE A 695 -5.00 -2.78 -9.11
CA ILE A 695 -4.02 -1.71 -8.94
C ILE A 695 -2.95 -2.14 -7.94
N GLY A 696 -1.70 -1.76 -8.15
CA GLY A 696 -0.64 -2.13 -7.22
C GLY A 696 0.77 -1.81 -7.67
N ASN A 697 1.74 -2.18 -6.82
CA ASN A 697 3.17 -2.15 -7.10
C ASN A 697 3.74 -3.57 -6.95
N PRO A 698 3.70 -4.41 -8.00
CA PRO A 698 4.24 -5.77 -7.94
C PRO A 698 5.74 -5.80 -7.61
N PRO A 699 6.26 -6.91 -7.04
CA PRO A 699 7.64 -6.98 -6.59
C PRO A 699 8.67 -7.00 -7.74
N TYR A 700 9.84 -6.40 -7.51
CA TYR A 700 10.93 -6.24 -8.50
C TYR A 700 12.02 -7.31 -8.31
N ILE A 701 11.62 -8.58 -8.33
CA ILE A 701 12.54 -9.71 -8.16
C ILE A 701 13.10 -10.13 -9.52
N ARG A 702 14.42 -10.10 -9.64
CA ARG A 702 15.13 -10.64 -10.82
C ARG A 702 14.99 -12.15 -10.89
N GLN A 703 14.96 -12.66 -12.11
CA GLN A 703 14.81 -14.07 -12.44
C GLN A 703 15.67 -15.07 -11.65
N GLU A 704 16.89 -14.71 -11.19
CA GLU A 704 17.77 -15.61 -10.43
C GLU A 704 17.34 -15.77 -8.97
N LYS A 705 16.56 -14.81 -8.46
CA LYS A 705 16.10 -14.75 -7.07
C LYS A 705 14.65 -15.19 -6.89
N ILE A 706 13.94 -15.55 -7.97
CA ILE A 706 12.55 -16.01 -7.90
C ILE A 706 12.49 -17.37 -7.20
N PRO A 707 11.85 -17.47 -6.01
CA PRO A 707 11.69 -18.75 -5.32
C PRO A 707 10.74 -19.65 -6.13
N ASN A 708 10.97 -20.96 -6.11
CA ASN A 708 10.11 -21.97 -6.75
C ASN A 708 9.79 -21.67 -8.24
N LYS A 709 10.76 -21.08 -8.95
CA LYS A 709 10.63 -20.63 -10.34
C LYS A 709 10.05 -21.69 -11.30
N GLN A 710 10.35 -22.97 -11.08
CA GLN A 710 9.82 -24.03 -11.95
C GLN A 710 8.29 -24.12 -11.90
N SER A 711 7.68 -23.98 -10.71
CA SER A 711 6.22 -23.98 -10.56
C SER A 711 5.59 -22.79 -11.29
N LEU A 712 6.23 -21.63 -11.22
CA LEU A 712 5.83 -20.44 -11.97
C LEU A 712 5.92 -20.67 -13.48
N LEU A 713 7.05 -21.18 -13.97
CA LEU A 713 7.20 -21.48 -15.41
C LEU A 713 6.14 -22.48 -15.89
N ASN A 714 5.87 -23.54 -15.11
CA ASN A 714 4.83 -24.51 -15.46
C ASN A 714 3.44 -23.88 -15.54
N ALA A 715 3.11 -22.96 -14.63
CA ALA A 715 1.83 -22.25 -14.62
C ALA A 715 1.62 -21.36 -15.86
N PHE A 716 2.70 -20.81 -16.43
CA PHE A 716 2.62 -19.85 -17.53
C PHE A 716 3.04 -20.41 -18.91
N GLN A 717 3.45 -21.67 -19.00
CA GLN A 717 3.95 -22.27 -20.26
C GLN A 717 2.88 -22.45 -21.33
N ASN A 718 1.65 -22.78 -20.93
CA ASN A 718 0.50 -22.98 -21.82
C ASN A 718 -0.70 -22.17 -21.30
N PHE A 719 -0.43 -20.92 -20.92
CA PHE A 719 -1.43 -20.06 -20.33
C PHE A 719 -2.55 -19.76 -21.34
N GLN A 720 -3.79 -19.89 -20.90
CA GLN A 720 -4.97 -19.61 -21.71
C GLN A 720 -5.91 -18.69 -20.94
N LEU A 721 -6.36 -17.64 -21.61
CA LEU A 721 -7.42 -16.79 -21.07
C LEU A 721 -8.77 -17.36 -21.47
N GLU A 722 -9.65 -17.52 -20.50
CA GLU A 722 -10.98 -18.10 -20.73
C GLU A 722 -11.78 -17.40 -21.82
N LYS A 723 -11.69 -16.05 -21.85
CA LYS A 723 -12.47 -15.21 -22.76
C LYS A 723 -11.89 -15.16 -24.17
N PHE A 724 -10.62 -15.55 -24.35
CA PHE A 724 -9.96 -15.68 -25.66
C PHE A 724 -9.84 -17.16 -26.06
N LYS A 725 -11.00 -17.84 -26.14
CA LYS A 725 -11.06 -19.29 -26.44
C LYS A 725 -10.26 -19.62 -27.71
N GLY A 726 -9.30 -20.54 -27.56
CA GLY A 726 -8.50 -21.08 -28.67
C GLY A 726 -7.10 -20.49 -28.84
N LYS A 727 -6.73 -19.43 -28.10
CA LYS A 727 -5.37 -18.86 -28.13
C LYS A 727 -4.59 -19.25 -26.87
N SER A 728 -3.46 -19.94 -27.06
CA SER A 728 -2.53 -20.32 -26.00
C SER A 728 -1.30 -19.44 -26.06
N TYR A 729 -0.87 -18.93 -24.91
CA TYR A 729 0.33 -18.13 -24.78
C TYR A 729 1.41 -18.93 -24.05
N ASN A 730 2.64 -18.83 -24.55
CA ASN A 730 3.81 -19.30 -23.80
C ASN A 730 4.45 -18.11 -23.10
N LEU A 731 4.05 -17.89 -21.85
CA LEU A 731 4.52 -16.78 -21.02
C LEU A 731 5.58 -17.23 -20.01
N ALA A 732 5.93 -18.53 -20.03
CA ALA A 732 7.03 -19.06 -19.25
C ALA A 732 8.36 -18.54 -19.79
N ASN A 733 8.96 -17.61 -19.04
CA ASN A 733 10.25 -17.05 -19.39
C ASN A 733 11.21 -17.10 -18.19
N SER A 734 12.21 -17.98 -18.28
CA SER A 734 13.23 -18.13 -17.25
C SER A 734 14.14 -16.91 -17.12
N SER A 735 14.05 -15.94 -18.02
CA SER A 735 14.81 -14.69 -17.97
C SER A 735 13.92 -13.46 -17.73
N ALA A 736 12.68 -13.64 -17.25
CA ALA A 736 11.80 -12.52 -16.93
C ALA A 736 11.82 -12.18 -15.44
N ASP A 737 11.71 -10.88 -15.14
CA ASP A 737 11.44 -10.38 -13.79
C ASP A 737 10.03 -10.79 -13.34
N ILE A 738 9.83 -10.97 -12.03
CA ILE A 738 8.60 -11.57 -11.50
C ILE A 738 7.33 -10.73 -11.81
N PHE A 739 7.42 -9.40 -11.85
CA PHE A 739 6.27 -8.52 -12.13
C PHE A 739 5.63 -8.79 -13.50
N THR A 740 6.37 -9.39 -14.45
CA THR A 740 5.82 -9.74 -15.78
C THR A 740 4.67 -10.73 -15.68
N TYR A 741 4.75 -11.67 -14.74
CA TYR A 741 3.70 -12.66 -14.46
C TYR A 741 2.49 -12.03 -13.75
N PHE A 742 2.70 -10.96 -12.98
CA PHE A 742 1.60 -10.21 -12.36
C PHE A 742 0.71 -9.54 -13.40
N TYR A 743 1.27 -8.94 -14.46
CA TYR A 743 0.45 -8.41 -15.56
C TYR A 743 -0.47 -9.47 -16.16
N VAL A 744 0.10 -10.65 -16.45
CA VAL A 744 -0.63 -11.77 -17.03
C VAL A 744 -1.74 -12.24 -16.09
N LYS A 745 -1.38 -12.47 -14.82
CA LYS A 745 -2.34 -12.98 -13.85
C LYS A 745 -3.45 -11.98 -13.57
N SER A 746 -3.13 -10.69 -13.42
CA SER A 746 -4.13 -9.66 -13.16
C SER A 746 -5.11 -9.49 -14.32
N LEU A 747 -4.67 -9.56 -15.58
CA LEU A 747 -5.59 -9.54 -16.71
C LEU A 747 -6.59 -10.71 -16.66
N ASP A 748 -6.18 -11.92 -16.26
CA ASP A 748 -7.09 -13.08 -16.08
C ASP A 748 -8.14 -12.89 -14.97
N LEU A 749 -7.87 -12.03 -14.00
CA LEU A 749 -8.76 -11.76 -12.86
C LEU A 749 -9.75 -10.63 -13.14
N LEU A 750 -9.54 -9.85 -14.21
CA LEU A 750 -10.40 -8.71 -14.55
C LEU A 750 -11.74 -9.13 -15.18
N LYS A 751 -12.77 -8.37 -14.85
CA LYS A 751 -14.03 -8.38 -15.60
C LYS A 751 -13.85 -7.75 -16.98
N ASN A 752 -14.84 -7.93 -17.85
CA ASN A 752 -14.86 -7.21 -19.13
C ASN A 752 -14.81 -5.70 -18.87
N GLU A 753 -13.99 -5.00 -19.66
CA GLU A 753 -13.79 -3.54 -19.58
C GLU A 753 -13.20 -3.06 -18.24
N GLY A 754 -12.79 -3.99 -17.36
CA GLY A 754 -12.06 -3.67 -16.15
C GLY A 754 -10.66 -3.13 -16.44
N PHE A 755 -10.09 -2.41 -15.47
CA PHE A 755 -8.80 -1.72 -15.61
C PHE A 755 -7.73 -2.33 -14.72
N LEU A 756 -6.54 -2.51 -15.28
CA LEU A 756 -5.32 -2.87 -14.58
C LEU A 756 -4.37 -1.67 -14.60
N SER A 757 -3.85 -1.23 -13.45
CA SER A 757 -2.84 -0.17 -13.39
C SER A 757 -1.68 -0.55 -12.46
N PHE A 758 -0.47 -0.69 -13.00
CA PHE A 758 0.71 -1.04 -12.22
C PHE A 758 1.84 -0.05 -12.42
N ILE A 759 2.59 0.21 -11.33
CA ILE A 759 3.92 0.80 -11.39
C ILE A 759 4.96 -0.33 -11.37
N THR A 760 5.79 -0.40 -12.40
CA THR A 760 6.80 -1.48 -12.58
C THR A 760 8.05 -0.94 -13.28
N SER A 761 9.11 -1.74 -13.34
CA SER A 761 10.30 -1.42 -14.14
C SER A 761 9.93 -1.25 -15.62
N ASN A 762 10.38 -0.20 -16.30
CA ASN A 762 10.07 0.01 -17.72
C ASN A 762 10.86 -0.94 -18.66
N LYS A 763 11.80 -1.74 -18.12
CA LYS A 763 12.73 -2.58 -18.91
C LYS A 763 12.02 -3.59 -19.80
N TRP A 764 10.88 -4.13 -19.38
CA TRP A 764 10.12 -5.10 -20.18
C TRP A 764 9.63 -4.52 -21.52
N CYS A 765 9.59 -3.19 -21.67
CA CYS A 765 9.22 -2.55 -22.94
C CYS A 765 10.27 -2.77 -24.03
N ARG A 766 11.56 -2.90 -23.65
CA ARG A 766 12.70 -2.93 -24.59
C ARG A 766 13.53 -4.22 -24.51
N ALA A 767 13.53 -4.88 -23.34
CA ALA A 767 14.35 -6.07 -23.12
C ALA A 767 13.81 -7.30 -23.86
N GLY A 768 14.70 -8.20 -24.28
CA GLY A 768 14.33 -9.43 -24.98
C GLY A 768 13.40 -10.34 -24.18
N TYR A 769 13.53 -10.38 -22.85
CA TYR A 769 12.65 -11.18 -21.99
C TYR A 769 11.19 -10.71 -22.01
N GLY A 770 10.96 -9.43 -22.34
CA GLY A 770 9.61 -8.85 -22.36
C GLY A 770 8.81 -9.18 -23.61
N LYS A 771 9.38 -9.86 -24.62
CA LYS A 771 8.72 -10.11 -25.91
C LYS A 771 7.36 -10.81 -25.76
N ASN A 772 7.31 -11.91 -25.02
CA ASN A 772 6.07 -12.68 -24.85
C ASN A 772 5.03 -11.88 -24.06
N LEU A 773 5.46 -11.05 -23.10
CA LEU A 773 4.56 -10.14 -22.38
C LEU A 773 4.00 -9.05 -23.31
N ARG A 774 4.84 -8.46 -24.17
CA ARG A 774 4.40 -7.48 -25.18
C ARG A 774 3.41 -8.08 -26.17
N GLU A 775 3.69 -9.29 -26.67
CA GLU A 775 2.76 -10.05 -27.53
C GLU A 775 1.40 -10.24 -26.85
N PHE A 776 1.40 -10.60 -25.56
CA PHE A 776 0.18 -10.77 -24.78
C PHE A 776 -0.56 -9.46 -24.52
N ILE A 777 0.15 -8.39 -24.16
CA ILE A 777 -0.45 -7.06 -23.89
C ILE A 777 -1.11 -6.47 -25.14
N LEU A 778 -0.55 -6.70 -26.34
CA LEU A 778 -1.11 -6.16 -27.59
C LEU A 778 -2.47 -6.75 -27.98
N ASP A 779 -2.91 -7.84 -27.36
CA ASP A 779 -4.28 -8.35 -27.53
C ASP A 779 -5.32 -7.52 -26.77
N PHE A 780 -4.88 -6.67 -25.85
CA PHE A 780 -5.71 -5.82 -25.01
C PHE A 780 -5.58 -4.35 -25.40
N LYS A 781 -6.49 -3.50 -24.90
CA LYS A 781 -6.32 -2.05 -24.98
C LYS A 781 -5.25 -1.59 -23.99
N LEU A 782 -4.16 -1.04 -24.51
CA LEU A 782 -3.19 -0.28 -23.74
C LEU A 782 -3.72 1.15 -23.61
N ASP A 783 -4.16 1.52 -22.40
CA ASP A 783 -4.82 2.81 -22.16
C ASP A 783 -3.78 3.92 -21.97
N SER A 784 -2.79 3.69 -21.11
CA SER A 784 -1.71 4.65 -20.89
C SER A 784 -0.39 4.02 -20.47
N HIS A 785 0.71 4.69 -20.80
CA HIS A 785 2.05 4.37 -20.33
C HIS A 785 2.79 5.66 -19.95
N TYR A 786 3.13 5.82 -18.68
CA TYR A 786 3.82 6.99 -18.15
C TYR A 786 5.20 6.58 -17.64
N ASP A 787 6.26 6.94 -18.37
CA ASP A 787 7.64 6.53 -18.12
C ASP A 787 8.39 7.60 -17.31
N PHE A 788 8.89 7.25 -16.12
CA PHE A 788 9.60 8.17 -15.24
C PHE A 788 11.04 8.48 -15.70
N ASN A 789 11.60 7.73 -16.65
CA ASN A 789 12.82 8.05 -17.40
C ASN A 789 13.96 8.69 -16.56
N GLY A 790 14.47 7.97 -15.55
CA GLY A 790 15.56 8.42 -14.69
C GLY A 790 15.16 9.34 -13.52
N VAL A 791 13.88 9.71 -13.39
CA VAL A 791 13.35 10.31 -12.16
C VAL A 791 13.30 9.22 -11.09
N LYS A 792 14.04 9.42 -9.99
CA LYS A 792 14.06 8.49 -8.86
C LYS A 792 12.77 8.60 -8.06
N ILE A 793 11.81 7.72 -8.38
CA ILE A 793 10.55 7.59 -7.63
C ILE A 793 10.77 6.91 -6.27
N PHE A 794 11.69 5.94 -6.22
CA PHE A 794 12.00 5.18 -5.01
C PHE A 794 13.42 5.54 -4.54
N GLU A 795 13.59 5.95 -3.27
CA GLU A 795 14.91 6.32 -2.70
C GLU A 795 15.95 5.20 -2.86
N SER A 796 15.52 3.95 -2.74
CA SER A 796 16.37 2.76 -2.71
C SER A 796 16.46 1.99 -4.03
N ALA A 797 15.60 2.27 -5.01
CA ALA A 797 15.59 1.53 -6.28
C ALA A 797 16.49 2.18 -7.33
N GLN A 798 17.30 1.35 -8.01
CA GLN A 798 18.16 1.77 -9.13
C GLN A 798 17.52 1.55 -10.51
N VAL A 799 16.23 1.21 -10.57
CA VAL A 799 15.54 0.86 -11.81
C VAL A 799 14.59 1.97 -12.25
N ASP A 800 14.64 2.31 -13.53
CA ASP A 800 13.64 3.18 -14.15
C ASP A 800 12.27 2.51 -14.09
N THR A 801 11.25 3.29 -13.71
CA THR A 801 9.90 2.80 -13.51
C THR A 801 8.91 3.50 -14.42
N ALA A 802 7.79 2.84 -14.68
CA ALA A 802 6.68 3.39 -15.44
C ALA A 802 5.35 2.92 -14.85
N ILE A 803 4.34 3.78 -14.95
CA ILE A 803 2.94 3.43 -14.69
C ILE A 803 2.33 2.96 -16.01
N THR A 804 1.83 1.73 -16.06
CA THR A 804 1.15 1.19 -17.24
C THR A 804 -0.29 0.84 -16.86
N THR A 805 -1.23 1.34 -17.65
CA THR A 805 -2.66 1.07 -17.49
C THR A 805 -3.19 0.33 -18.70
N LEU A 806 -3.82 -0.82 -18.45
CA LEU A 806 -4.44 -1.70 -19.44
C LEU A 806 -5.94 -1.79 -19.17
N GLN A 807 -6.74 -1.91 -20.21
CA GLN A 807 -8.17 -2.21 -20.09
C GLN A 807 -8.44 -3.57 -20.70
N TYR A 808 -9.25 -4.40 -20.01
CA TYR A 808 -9.63 -5.72 -20.47
C TYR A 808 -10.66 -5.63 -21.61
N MET A 809 -10.18 -5.23 -22.77
CA MET A 809 -10.92 -5.12 -24.03
C MET A 809 -10.02 -5.58 -25.17
N PRO A 810 -10.53 -6.32 -26.16
CA PRO A 810 -9.76 -6.66 -27.35
C PRO A 810 -9.22 -5.40 -28.03
N ASN A 811 -7.96 -5.44 -28.45
CA ASN A 811 -7.35 -4.35 -29.22
C ASN A 811 -8.15 -4.10 -30.51
N LYS A 812 -8.52 -2.84 -30.76
CA LYS A 812 -9.18 -2.34 -31.98
C LYS A 812 -8.44 -1.15 -32.57
N ASN A 813 -7.11 -1.16 -32.50
CA ASN A 813 -6.22 -0.11 -32.98
C ASN A 813 -6.40 1.20 -32.21
N TYR A 814 -6.49 1.09 -30.87
CA TYR A 814 -6.66 2.24 -29.99
C TYR A 814 -5.43 3.15 -30.03
N ALA A 815 -5.61 4.42 -29.65
CA ALA A 815 -4.49 5.28 -29.30
C ALA A 815 -4.28 5.23 -27.78
N LEU A 816 -3.04 5.01 -27.34
CA LEU A 816 -2.66 5.05 -25.94
C LEU A 816 -2.13 6.45 -25.56
N CYS A 817 -2.37 6.87 -24.33
CA CYS A 817 -1.74 8.06 -23.78
C CYS A 817 -0.31 7.74 -23.32
N PHE A 818 0.68 8.42 -23.87
CA PHE A 818 2.07 8.29 -23.46
C PHE A 818 2.62 9.59 -22.90
N LEU A 819 3.45 9.48 -21.86
CA LEU A 819 4.28 10.56 -21.36
C LEU A 819 5.64 10.00 -20.92
N SER A 820 6.71 10.76 -21.18
CA SER A 820 7.99 10.57 -20.52
C SER A 820 8.30 11.76 -19.62
N PHE A 821 8.61 11.48 -18.36
CA PHE A 821 9.06 12.49 -17.40
C PHE A 821 10.52 12.87 -17.61
N THR A 822 10.86 14.06 -17.15
CA THR A 822 12.21 14.61 -17.08
C THR A 822 12.52 14.98 -15.64
N LYS A 823 13.81 15.17 -15.30
CA LYS A 823 14.21 15.61 -13.96
C LYS A 823 13.67 16.98 -13.55
N GLU A 824 13.18 17.76 -14.51
CA GLU A 824 12.59 19.09 -14.32
C GLU A 824 11.08 19.03 -14.02
N ASP A 825 10.46 17.86 -14.23
CA ASP A 825 9.04 17.65 -13.98
C ASP A 825 8.80 17.40 -12.49
N ASN A 826 8.14 18.36 -11.84
CA ASN A 826 7.89 18.32 -10.40
C ASN A 826 6.51 17.74 -10.04
N ASP A 827 5.55 17.74 -10.97
CA ASP A 827 4.17 17.26 -10.73
C ASP A 827 3.65 16.31 -11.81
N ILE A 828 3.28 15.11 -11.39
CA ILE A 828 2.86 14.01 -12.25
C ILE A 828 1.50 14.27 -12.92
N SER A 829 0.54 14.85 -12.20
CA SER A 829 -0.83 15.00 -12.70
C SER A 829 -0.89 16.03 -13.83
N GLU A 830 -0.12 17.12 -13.70
CA GLU A 830 -0.10 18.19 -14.68
C GLU A 830 0.63 17.78 -15.96
N VAL A 831 1.81 17.19 -15.80
CA VAL A 831 2.65 16.79 -16.92
C VAL A 831 1.89 15.78 -17.78
N ILE A 832 1.09 14.92 -17.14
CA ILE A 832 0.20 13.99 -17.86
C ILE A 832 -0.93 14.71 -18.58
N LYS A 833 -1.53 15.74 -17.99
CA LYS A 833 -2.59 16.52 -18.66
C LYS A 833 -2.04 17.29 -19.87
N ASN A 834 -0.86 17.90 -19.73
CA ASN A 834 -0.35 18.93 -20.65
C ASN A 834 0.72 18.42 -21.64
N LYS A 835 1.46 17.35 -21.31
CA LYS A 835 2.58 16.84 -22.12
C LYS A 835 2.35 15.42 -22.66
N GLN A 836 1.13 14.90 -22.60
CA GLN A 836 0.82 13.59 -23.16
C GLN A 836 0.73 13.59 -24.69
N TRP A 837 1.17 12.49 -25.29
CA TRP A 837 0.99 12.21 -26.71
C TRP A 837 0.08 11.01 -26.88
N LEU A 838 -0.76 11.06 -27.92
CA LEU A 838 -1.51 9.89 -28.36
C LEU A 838 -0.66 9.09 -29.33
N ILE A 839 -0.36 7.84 -28.97
CA ILE A 839 0.40 6.91 -29.81
C ILE A 839 -0.57 5.83 -30.30
N PRO A 840 -0.70 5.60 -31.63
CA PRO A 840 -1.46 4.47 -32.14
C PRO A 840 -0.86 3.16 -31.62
N GLN A 841 -1.65 2.32 -30.97
CA GLN A 841 -1.16 1.07 -30.39
C GLN A 841 -0.58 0.12 -31.46
N ASP A 842 -1.11 0.15 -32.68
CA ASP A 842 -0.59 -0.61 -33.83
C ASP A 842 0.80 -0.17 -34.28
N SER A 843 1.28 1.00 -33.85
CA SER A 843 2.66 1.41 -34.12
C SER A 843 3.68 0.69 -33.22
N LEU A 844 3.23 -0.01 -32.18
CA LEU A 844 4.08 -0.76 -31.27
C LEU A 844 4.49 -2.11 -31.89
N SER A 845 5.75 -2.49 -31.68
CA SER A 845 6.31 -3.77 -32.12
C SER A 845 6.56 -4.70 -30.94
N THR A 846 6.33 -6.00 -31.13
CA THR A 846 6.65 -7.02 -30.13
C THR A 846 8.15 -7.16 -29.89
N ASP A 847 9.01 -6.69 -30.80
CA ASP A 847 10.46 -6.67 -30.60
C ASP A 847 10.88 -5.57 -29.62
N SER A 848 10.21 -4.42 -29.64
CA SER A 848 10.41 -3.33 -28.67
C SER A 848 9.23 -2.36 -28.71
N PHE A 849 8.62 -2.11 -27.55
CA PHE A 849 7.72 -0.96 -27.38
C PHE A 849 8.58 0.30 -27.29
N ILE A 850 8.52 1.09 -28.35
CA ILE A 850 9.22 2.37 -28.43
C ILE A 850 8.14 3.44 -28.33
N PHE A 851 8.12 4.12 -27.19
CA PHE A 851 7.24 5.24 -26.96
C PHE A 851 8.00 6.52 -27.26
N THR A 852 7.73 7.12 -28.42
CA THR A 852 8.38 8.34 -28.87
C THR A 852 7.35 9.32 -29.41
N SER A 853 7.68 10.61 -29.35
CA SER A 853 6.85 11.63 -29.96
C SER A 853 6.73 11.38 -31.48
N PRO A 854 5.66 11.87 -32.14
CA PRO A 854 5.55 11.80 -33.59
C PRO A 854 6.76 12.39 -34.31
N GLU A 855 7.35 13.46 -33.77
CA GLU A 855 8.53 14.12 -34.32
C GLU A 855 9.79 13.25 -34.23
N ILE A 856 10.03 12.62 -33.06
CA ILE A 856 11.16 11.71 -32.87
C ILE A 856 11.00 10.47 -33.76
N THR A 857 9.77 9.97 -33.89
CA THR A 857 9.46 8.82 -34.75
C THR A 857 9.75 9.15 -36.22
N ALA A 858 9.33 10.34 -36.68
CA ALA A 858 9.63 10.81 -38.04
C ALA A 858 11.14 11.02 -38.26
N LEU A 859 11.85 11.55 -37.25
CA LEU A 859 13.30 11.71 -37.30
C LEU A 859 14.02 10.36 -37.38
N LYS A 860 13.62 9.38 -36.56
CA LYS A 860 14.17 8.03 -36.59
C LYS A 860 13.96 7.38 -37.95
N ALA A 861 12.75 7.44 -38.50
CA ALA A 861 12.44 6.92 -39.83
C ALA A 861 13.32 7.57 -40.92
N LYS A 862 13.58 8.87 -40.81
CA LYS A 862 14.50 9.58 -41.71
C LYS A 862 15.95 9.10 -41.57
N ILE A 863 16.42 8.85 -40.34
CA ILE A 863 17.77 8.32 -40.09
C ILE A 863 17.90 6.90 -40.65
N GLU A 864 16.92 6.03 -40.38
CA GLU A 864 16.91 4.64 -40.86
C GLU A 864 16.79 4.53 -42.39
N ALA A 865 16.13 5.49 -43.04
CA ALA A 865 16.05 5.54 -44.50
C ALA A 865 17.38 5.92 -45.18
N ILE A 866 18.29 6.59 -44.46
CA ILE A 866 19.59 7.06 -44.99
C ILE A 866 20.73 6.12 -44.57
N GLY A 867 20.73 5.67 -43.32
CA GLY A 867 21.81 4.88 -42.72
C GLY A 867 21.61 3.38 -42.84
N THR A 868 22.71 2.64 -42.91
CA THR A 868 22.71 1.17 -42.78
C THR A 868 22.75 0.80 -41.30
N PRO A 869 21.78 0.03 -40.76
CA PRO A 869 21.80 -0.44 -39.38
C PRO A 869 23.08 -1.23 -39.07
N LEU A 870 23.66 -1.04 -37.89
CA LEU A 870 24.91 -1.71 -37.46
C LEU A 870 24.86 -3.25 -37.57
N LYS A 871 23.68 -3.85 -37.39
CA LYS A 871 23.47 -5.30 -37.55
C LYS A 871 23.66 -5.81 -38.99
N ASP A 872 23.55 -4.91 -39.97
CA ASP A 872 23.67 -5.20 -41.40
C ASP A 872 25.08 -4.86 -41.93
N TRP A 873 25.97 -4.38 -41.06
CA TRP A 873 27.38 -4.19 -41.37
C TRP A 873 28.11 -5.53 -41.29
N ASP A 874 29.20 -5.67 -42.04
CA ASP A 874 30.11 -6.83 -41.97
C ASP A 874 31.00 -6.76 -40.71
N ILE A 875 30.37 -6.75 -39.53
CA ILE A 875 31.02 -6.69 -38.23
C ILE A 875 30.40 -7.73 -37.30
N ASN A 876 31.23 -8.31 -36.42
CA ASN A 876 30.76 -9.18 -35.35
C ASN A 876 30.64 -8.39 -34.05
N ILE A 877 29.42 -8.20 -33.57
CA ILE A 877 29.13 -7.56 -32.28
C ILE A 877 29.17 -8.65 -31.20
N ASN A 878 30.22 -8.64 -30.38
CA ASN A 878 30.44 -9.64 -29.33
C ASN A 878 30.27 -9.04 -27.93
N TYR A 879 29.93 -9.88 -26.95
CA TYR A 879 30.00 -9.51 -25.54
C TYR A 879 31.44 -9.62 -25.02
N GLY A 880 31.76 -8.86 -23.97
CA GLY A 880 32.96 -9.11 -23.17
C GLY A 880 32.91 -10.48 -22.47
N ILE A 881 34.04 -10.89 -21.89
CA ILE A 881 34.15 -12.17 -21.17
C ILE A 881 33.22 -12.17 -19.97
N LYS A 882 32.33 -13.17 -19.89
CA LYS A 882 31.45 -13.43 -18.73
C LYS A 882 32.11 -14.48 -17.85
N THR A 883 32.41 -14.14 -16.60
CA THR A 883 33.12 -15.03 -15.66
C THR A 883 32.26 -16.21 -15.19
N GLY A 884 30.93 -16.06 -15.17
CA GLY A 884 29.99 -17.03 -14.61
C GLY A 884 30.04 -17.15 -13.08
N TYR A 885 31.09 -16.63 -12.44
CA TYR A 885 31.23 -16.57 -10.99
C TYR A 885 32.19 -15.43 -10.60
N ASN A 886 31.65 -14.22 -10.48
CA ASN A 886 32.46 -13.01 -10.26
C ASN A 886 33.39 -13.11 -9.05
N GLU A 887 32.91 -13.67 -7.93
CA GLU A 887 33.69 -13.77 -6.68
C GLU A 887 34.98 -14.61 -6.83
N ALA A 888 35.01 -15.57 -7.76
CA ALA A 888 36.17 -16.41 -7.99
C ALA A 888 37.20 -15.79 -8.96
N PHE A 889 36.76 -14.93 -9.88
CA PHE A 889 37.60 -14.44 -10.98
C PHE A 889 37.87 -12.93 -10.95
N ILE A 890 37.09 -12.18 -10.18
CA ILE A 890 37.28 -10.75 -9.94
C ILE A 890 37.77 -10.60 -8.50
N ILE A 891 39.09 -10.54 -8.35
CA ILE A 891 39.78 -10.48 -7.06
C ILE A 891 40.58 -9.18 -6.96
N ASP A 892 40.66 -8.61 -5.76
CA ASP A 892 41.53 -7.46 -5.51
C ASP A 892 43.02 -7.85 -5.52
N SER A 893 43.90 -6.85 -5.57
CA SER A 893 45.35 -7.08 -5.61
C SER A 893 45.85 -7.87 -4.40
N LYS A 894 45.22 -7.68 -3.23
CA LYS A 894 45.60 -8.37 -1.99
C LYS A 894 45.28 -9.86 -2.07
N LYS A 895 44.08 -10.23 -2.52
CA LYS A 895 43.66 -11.62 -2.68
C LYS A 895 44.41 -12.30 -3.81
N ARG A 896 44.75 -11.57 -4.88
CA ARG A 896 45.65 -12.04 -5.94
C ARG A 896 47.04 -12.40 -5.40
N GLU A 897 47.65 -11.53 -4.60
CA GLU A 897 48.96 -11.81 -3.98
C GLU A 897 48.90 -12.99 -3.00
N GLU A 898 47.82 -13.10 -2.21
CA GLU A 898 47.58 -14.24 -1.32
C GLU A 898 47.55 -15.57 -2.09
N ILE A 899 46.84 -15.61 -3.23
CA ILE A 899 46.76 -16.79 -4.11
C ILE A 899 48.11 -17.09 -4.77
N LEU A 900 48.79 -16.07 -5.31
CA LEU A 900 50.11 -16.22 -5.95
C LEU A 900 51.16 -16.76 -4.98
N ASN A 901 51.12 -16.36 -3.70
CA ASN A 901 52.05 -16.84 -2.69
C ASN A 901 51.74 -18.29 -2.22
N ALA A 902 50.54 -18.80 -2.51
CA ALA A 902 50.08 -20.13 -2.12
C ALA A 902 50.11 -21.16 -3.27
N CYS A 903 50.44 -20.75 -4.49
CA CYS A 903 50.54 -21.62 -5.66
C CYS A 903 52.01 -21.83 -6.08
N ASP A 904 52.39 -23.08 -6.38
CA ASP A 904 53.73 -23.46 -6.88
C ASP A 904 53.92 -23.21 -8.39
N ASP A 905 52.86 -22.80 -9.11
CA ASP A 905 52.90 -22.58 -10.56
C ASP A 905 53.24 -21.12 -10.92
N SER A 906 54.09 -20.97 -11.94
CA SER A 906 54.59 -19.69 -12.46
C SER A 906 53.49 -18.70 -12.82
N ALA A 907 53.74 -17.42 -12.53
CA ALA A 907 52.85 -16.24 -12.65
C ALA A 907 52.17 -15.99 -14.02
N ASP A 908 52.38 -16.83 -15.04
CA ASP A 908 51.89 -16.70 -16.41
C ASP A 908 50.39 -17.03 -16.60
N SER A 909 49.73 -17.61 -15.60
CA SER A 909 48.30 -17.99 -15.67
C SER A 909 47.32 -16.85 -15.33
N LEU A 910 47.78 -15.76 -14.72
CA LEU A 910 46.95 -14.63 -14.28
C LEU A 910 47.11 -13.42 -15.21
N LYS A 911 46.21 -13.30 -16.18
CA LYS A 911 46.16 -12.14 -17.09
C LYS A 911 45.40 -10.97 -16.44
N PRO A 912 45.84 -9.72 -16.63
CA PRO A 912 45.10 -8.56 -16.16
C PRO A 912 43.73 -8.51 -16.85
N PHE A 913 42.67 -8.43 -16.04
CA PHE A 913 41.31 -8.27 -16.50
C PHE A 913 40.90 -6.80 -16.30
N PRO A 914 40.90 -5.95 -17.34
CA PRO A 914 40.41 -4.59 -17.20
C PRO A 914 38.91 -4.65 -16.97
N LEU A 915 38.49 -4.41 -15.73
CA LEU A 915 37.11 -4.05 -15.44
C LEU A 915 36.90 -2.65 -15.99
N SER A 916 35.86 -2.45 -16.80
CA SER A 916 35.27 -1.12 -16.86
C SER A 916 34.75 -0.87 -15.45
N GLU A 917 35.41 -0.01 -14.67
CA GLU A 917 34.80 0.55 -13.47
C GLU A 917 33.51 1.23 -13.94
N TYR A 918 32.38 0.58 -13.68
CA TYR A 918 31.10 1.24 -13.73
C TYR A 918 31.06 2.11 -12.47
N ASP A 919 31.70 3.27 -12.51
CA ASP A 919 31.48 4.33 -11.55
C ASP A 919 30.14 4.99 -11.90
N PRO A 920 29.08 4.81 -11.09
CA PRO A 920 27.79 5.43 -11.36
C PRO A 920 27.85 6.98 -11.32
N ASN A 921 28.95 7.57 -10.86
CA ASN A 921 29.11 9.01 -10.69
C ASN A 921 29.86 9.72 -11.82
N HIS A 922 30.41 9.00 -12.80
CA HIS A 922 31.14 9.59 -13.93
C HIS A 922 30.57 9.11 -15.27
N ALA A 923 29.34 9.54 -15.55
CA ALA A 923 28.84 9.64 -16.92
C ALA A 923 28.82 11.12 -17.31
N LEU A 924 29.98 11.62 -17.75
CA LEU A 924 30.21 12.72 -18.70
C LEU A 924 31.68 13.15 -18.57
N ASP A 925 32.51 12.63 -19.47
CA ASP A 925 33.45 13.41 -20.29
C ASP A 925 33.79 12.63 -21.56
#